data_AF-A0A5Q4EC91-F1
#
_entry.id   AF-A0A5Q4EC91-F1
#
_cell.length_a   1.000
_cell.length_b   1.000
_cell.length_c   1.000
_cell.angle_alpha   90.00
_cell.angle_beta   90.00
_cell.angle_gamma   90.00
#
_symmetry.space_group_name_H-M   'P 1'
#
loop_
_entity.id
_entity.type
_entity.pdbx_description
1 polymer ?
#
loop_
_entity_poly.entity_id
_entity_poly.type
_entity_poly.pdbx_seq_one_letter_code
_entity_poly.pdbx_strand_id
1 'polypeptide(L)'
;MKSIQTTLLLFLLGIAAFGQGHLPKTMTEFEKTIYEDYLQNLESEEKSTQPPAVPPRTPAEFEEAGGLIVTWQAYSTELREIVRHAKLRVPVYIISNNPSSVQSFLNQGGVSMDNVTIVQLNSNSVWVRDYGPQSIYLNGTDELAFVDWVYNRPRPADNMIPVNMSNYLDIPVFQMTNNPNRLIATGGNFMTDGHGAAFSSKLILTENASLTETQIDNIMYSFKGIDRYIKMNELPYDLISHLDMHMKLLDEETLLVAEFPSGVSDGPHIEYNLNYLLTNHPTCYDREYQVVRIPMVPSPSGNYPPNAHYRTFTNSIIINDLVLVPNYYNSALNQQALQIYQQAMPGYEILGIDMDNVISASGAIHCITREIAATDPIFISHATIREIDNYYQNYQVEATIKNVTGLTSASVFYRTGTQGEFSEIEMTQNGDKYSAQIPAQVCNATVQYYISATNPNKTITKPFPGASGPWTFELGGEAVNFNASQTVAGLEEEITFHYLGCLETDDFSEAVWNFGEGANPETASGIEDITVVYNTPGHKTVTLSIDGEELVRDAYILITEAQTYQLTISVAGEGQTLPAPGVYSYEEGSEITLSAQPATGWKFEEWQITSGEVMNYDQAEIDVTMNTNMIAKAVFSESTTSVSDWQNQFVFDIFPNPAQNRFNLVMTPTTGPVSIEVFSITGQRVYHDTVLAEYWDQQFTVDMSNESKGLYFVKVSWDTGSKTRKVVMQ
;
A
#
# COMPACT_ATOMS: atom_id res chain seq x y z
N MET A 1 -0.60 -23.55 -74.81
CA MET A 1 -0.92 -22.26 -75.46
C MET A 1 -1.85 -21.44 -74.57
N LYS A 2 -1.27 -20.56 -73.76
CA LYS A 2 -1.74 -19.22 -73.35
C LYS A 2 -0.75 -18.75 -72.28
N SER A 3 -0.18 -17.58 -72.51
CA SER A 3 1.08 -17.11 -71.96
C SER A 3 0.99 -16.80 -70.47
N ILE A 4 1.99 -17.29 -69.74
CA ILE A 4 2.46 -16.75 -68.48
C ILE A 4 3.01 -15.36 -68.80
N GLN A 5 2.34 -14.30 -68.33
CA GLN A 5 2.97 -12.99 -68.19
C GLN A 5 3.31 -12.82 -66.71
N THR A 6 4.58 -13.08 -66.43
CA THR A 6 5.29 -12.67 -65.23
C THR A 6 5.34 -11.15 -65.23
N THR A 7 4.50 -10.49 -64.43
CA THR A 7 4.69 -9.06 -64.11
C THR A 7 5.79 -8.98 -63.06
N LEU A 8 7.02 -9.15 -63.53
CA LEU A 8 8.23 -8.76 -62.82
C LEU A 8 8.27 -7.23 -62.84
N LEU A 9 7.55 -6.56 -61.94
CA LEU A 9 7.74 -5.14 -61.70
C LEU A 9 9.05 -5.01 -60.93
N LEU A 10 10.17 -4.98 -61.66
CA LEU A 10 11.42 -4.44 -61.17
C LEU A 10 11.13 -3.01 -60.71
N PHE A 11 11.00 -2.81 -59.40
CA PHE A 11 11.31 -1.54 -58.76
C PHE A 11 12.82 -1.33 -58.87
N LEU A 12 13.27 -1.02 -60.09
CA LEU A 12 14.51 -0.30 -60.36
C LEU A 12 14.28 1.14 -59.91
N LEU A 13 14.12 1.35 -58.60
CA LEU A 13 14.40 2.63 -57.98
C LEU A 13 15.90 2.78 -58.12
N GLY A 14 16.30 3.70 -59.01
CA GLY A 14 17.69 3.97 -59.29
C GLY A 14 18.45 4.09 -57.98
N ILE A 15 19.49 3.27 -57.86
CA ILE A 15 20.66 3.57 -57.03
C ILE A 15 21.29 4.81 -57.67
N ALA A 16 20.62 5.95 -57.53
CA ALA A 16 21.35 7.20 -57.45
C ALA A 16 22.17 7.04 -56.19
N ALA A 17 23.49 7.07 -56.35
CA ALA A 17 24.38 7.40 -55.27
C ALA A 17 23.91 8.74 -54.69
N PHE A 18 22.97 8.71 -53.75
CA PHE A 18 22.81 9.76 -52.77
C PHE A 18 24.13 9.73 -52.01
N GLY A 19 25.08 10.56 -52.44
CA GLY A 19 26.24 10.87 -51.62
C GLY A 19 25.75 11.21 -50.22
N GLN A 20 26.50 10.79 -49.20
CA GLN A 20 26.29 10.96 -47.75
C GLN A 20 25.61 12.29 -47.38
N GLY A 21 24.32 12.39 -47.61
CA GLY A 21 23.50 13.57 -47.41
C GLY A 21 22.62 13.33 -46.20
N HIS A 22 22.66 14.25 -45.25
CA HIS A 22 21.86 14.16 -44.05
C HIS A 22 20.38 14.27 -44.42
N LEU A 23 19.59 13.23 -44.14
CA LEU A 23 18.15 13.27 -44.35
C LEU A 23 17.53 14.33 -43.43
N PRO A 24 16.54 15.11 -43.90
CA PRO A 24 15.93 16.15 -43.09
C PRO A 24 15.13 15.56 -41.92
N LYS A 25 14.98 16.40 -40.90
CA LYS A 25 14.19 16.14 -39.69
C LYS A 25 12.69 15.93 -39.95
N THR A 26 12.17 16.59 -40.96
CA THR A 26 10.81 16.38 -41.50
C THR A 26 10.88 15.59 -42.80
N MET A 27 9.74 15.09 -43.28
CA MET A 27 9.68 14.54 -44.64
C MET A 27 10.05 15.61 -45.67
N THR A 28 10.93 15.27 -46.60
CA THR A 28 11.16 16.03 -47.84
C THR A 28 9.87 16.15 -48.64
N GLU A 29 9.80 17.13 -49.55
CA GLU A 29 8.67 17.24 -50.49
C GLU A 29 8.48 15.96 -51.32
N PHE A 30 9.56 15.26 -51.67
CA PHE A 30 9.49 13.98 -52.35
C PHE A 30 8.94 12.86 -51.45
N GLU A 31 9.43 12.75 -50.20
CA GLU A 31 8.90 11.78 -49.24
C GLU A 31 7.39 11.96 -49.03
N LYS A 32 6.90 13.22 -48.99
CA LYS A 32 5.46 13.51 -48.91
C LYS A 32 4.65 13.00 -50.11
N THR A 33 5.20 13.05 -51.33
CA THR A 33 4.48 12.58 -52.53
C THR A 33 4.37 11.07 -52.61
N ILE A 34 5.28 10.33 -51.98
CA ILE A 34 5.29 8.87 -51.96
C ILE A 34 4.70 8.27 -50.67
N TYR A 35 4.38 9.09 -49.67
CA TYR A 35 4.03 8.59 -48.33
C TYR A 35 2.80 7.67 -48.33
N GLU A 36 1.73 8.07 -49.02
CA GLU A 36 0.50 7.25 -49.10
C GLU A 36 0.74 5.92 -49.83
N ASP A 37 1.53 5.95 -50.91
CA ASP A 37 1.90 4.73 -51.66
C ASP A 37 2.80 3.83 -50.80
N TYR A 38 3.75 4.42 -50.07
CA TYR A 38 4.58 3.70 -49.10
C TYR A 38 3.72 3.00 -48.03
N LEU A 39 2.76 3.70 -47.42
CA LEU A 39 1.87 3.12 -46.40
C LEU A 39 0.98 1.99 -46.95
N GLN A 40 0.59 2.05 -48.22
CA GLN A 40 -0.23 1.01 -48.87
C GLN A 40 0.58 -0.26 -49.20
N ASN A 41 1.88 -0.09 -49.46
CA ASN A 41 2.78 -1.17 -49.88
C ASN A 41 3.77 -1.61 -48.77
N LEU A 42 3.51 -1.27 -47.51
CA LEU A 42 4.29 -1.78 -46.38
C LEU A 42 4.21 -3.31 -46.34
N GLU A 43 5.28 -3.98 -46.75
CA GLU A 43 5.38 -5.44 -46.72
C GLU A 43 5.43 -5.95 -45.28
N SER A 44 4.63 -6.98 -45.00
CA SER A 44 4.62 -7.69 -43.72
C SER A 44 5.17 -9.10 -43.90
N GLU A 45 6.46 -9.19 -44.21
CA GLU A 45 7.13 -10.49 -44.31
C GLU A 45 7.37 -11.09 -42.91
N GLU A 46 7.01 -12.36 -42.71
CA GLU A 46 7.39 -13.28 -41.60
C GLU A 46 7.17 -12.83 -40.13
N LYS A 47 6.05 -12.20 -39.75
CA LYS A 47 5.87 -11.65 -38.39
C LYS A 47 4.47 -11.79 -37.78
N SER A 48 4.37 -11.70 -36.45
CA SER A 48 3.09 -11.56 -35.76
C SER A 48 2.59 -10.12 -35.81
N THR A 49 1.51 -9.91 -36.56
CA THR A 49 0.73 -8.66 -36.59
C THR A 49 -0.38 -8.63 -35.53
N GLN A 50 -0.53 -9.74 -34.80
CA GLN A 50 -1.41 -9.82 -33.64
C GLN A 50 -0.66 -9.31 -32.41
N PRO A 51 -1.34 -8.67 -31.45
CA PRO A 51 -0.73 -8.35 -30.18
C PRO A 51 -0.30 -9.64 -29.44
N PRO A 52 0.59 -9.52 -28.44
CA PRO A 52 0.80 -10.56 -27.45
C PRO A 52 -0.52 -11.10 -26.87
N ALA A 53 -0.53 -12.38 -26.47
CA ALA A 53 -1.75 -13.05 -25.99
C ALA A 53 -2.34 -12.41 -24.72
N VAL A 54 -1.48 -11.83 -23.88
CA VAL A 54 -1.82 -10.99 -22.73
C VAL A 54 -1.07 -9.66 -22.85
N PRO A 55 -1.62 -8.55 -22.31
CA PRO A 55 -0.90 -7.28 -22.29
C PRO A 55 0.50 -7.45 -21.69
N PRO A 56 1.55 -7.04 -22.41
CA PRO A 56 2.93 -7.15 -21.91
C PRO A 56 3.25 -6.06 -20.90
N ARG A 57 4.50 -5.95 -20.44
CA ARG A 57 5.02 -4.78 -19.73
C ARG A 57 6.07 -4.08 -20.57
N THR A 58 5.95 -2.78 -20.81
CA THR A 58 7.09 -2.01 -21.37
C THR A 58 8.01 -1.59 -20.23
N PRO A 59 9.32 -1.93 -20.24
CA PRO A 59 10.28 -1.37 -19.29
C PRO A 59 10.57 0.11 -19.54
N ALA A 60 10.85 0.85 -18.48
CA ALA A 60 11.37 2.22 -18.59
C ALA A 60 12.86 2.24 -18.96
N GLU A 61 13.34 3.38 -19.47
CA GLU A 61 14.74 3.54 -19.86
C GLU A 61 15.71 3.48 -18.66
N PHE A 62 15.23 3.88 -17.47
CA PHE A 62 16.01 3.81 -16.22
C PHE A 62 16.02 2.41 -15.58
N GLU A 63 15.49 1.39 -16.26
CA GLU A 63 15.59 -0.01 -15.85
C GLU A 63 16.83 -0.69 -16.44
N GLU A 64 17.01 -1.98 -16.12
CA GLU A 64 18.20 -2.72 -16.53
C GLU A 64 18.28 -2.88 -18.05
N ALA A 65 19.31 -2.26 -18.63
CA ALA A 65 19.65 -2.36 -20.04
C ALA A 65 20.59 -3.56 -20.27
N GLY A 66 20.23 -4.39 -21.26
CA GLY A 66 21.05 -5.50 -21.77
C GLY A 66 21.84 -5.15 -23.04
N GLY A 67 21.61 -3.99 -23.64
CA GLY A 67 22.32 -3.56 -24.84
C GLY A 67 22.01 -2.13 -25.28
N LEU A 68 22.80 -1.62 -26.22
CA LEU A 68 22.58 -0.33 -26.88
C LEU A 68 22.71 -0.49 -28.40
N ILE A 69 21.78 0.09 -29.16
CA ILE A 69 21.81 0.15 -30.62
C ILE A 69 22.15 1.57 -31.07
N VAL A 70 23.05 1.68 -32.05
CA VAL A 70 23.30 2.91 -32.82
C VAL A 70 23.34 2.60 -34.31
N THR A 71 22.95 3.56 -35.16
CA THR A 71 23.00 3.41 -36.62
C THR A 71 24.08 4.29 -37.23
N TRP A 72 25.06 3.69 -37.90
CA TRP A 72 26.25 4.37 -38.38
C TRP A 72 26.07 5.03 -39.76
N GLN A 73 25.16 6.00 -39.83
CA GLN A 73 24.81 6.69 -41.08
C GLN A 73 25.33 8.13 -41.15
N ALA A 74 25.43 8.82 -40.02
CA ALA A 74 25.90 10.20 -39.89
C ALA A 74 26.54 10.40 -38.50
N TYR A 75 27.16 11.56 -38.27
CA TYR A 75 27.66 11.96 -36.93
C TYR A 75 28.62 10.94 -36.29
N SER A 76 29.54 10.39 -37.09
CA SER A 76 30.44 9.30 -36.65
C SER A 76 31.32 9.68 -35.47
N THR A 77 31.66 10.96 -35.30
CA THR A 77 32.44 11.44 -34.15
C THR A 77 31.63 11.28 -32.87
N GLU A 78 30.40 11.78 -32.86
CA GLU A 78 29.48 11.72 -31.73
C GLU A 78 29.11 10.28 -31.39
N LEU A 79 28.78 9.47 -32.41
CA LEU A 79 28.52 8.04 -32.24
C LEU A 79 29.71 7.30 -31.64
N ARG A 80 30.95 7.64 -32.02
CA ARG A 80 32.14 7.02 -31.41
C ARG A 80 32.23 7.33 -29.91
N GLU A 81 31.95 8.56 -29.49
CA GLU A 81 31.99 8.92 -28.08
C GLU A 81 30.89 8.19 -27.29
N ILE A 82 29.68 8.09 -27.84
CA ILE A 82 28.58 7.29 -27.27
C ILE A 82 29.02 5.82 -27.12
N VAL A 83 29.55 5.22 -28.19
CA VAL A 83 30.04 3.83 -28.17
C VAL A 83 31.15 3.67 -27.13
N ARG A 84 32.07 4.63 -26.99
CA ARG A 84 33.19 4.56 -26.03
C ARG A 84 32.71 4.38 -24.60
N HIS A 85 31.67 5.10 -24.21
CA HIS A 85 31.17 5.08 -22.84
C HIS A 85 30.17 3.96 -22.60
N ALA A 86 29.22 3.75 -23.52
CA ALA A 86 28.18 2.73 -23.38
C ALA A 86 28.74 1.30 -23.32
N LYS A 87 29.78 1.01 -24.11
CA LYS A 87 30.40 -0.33 -24.19
C LYS A 87 30.96 -0.84 -22.85
N LEU A 88 31.16 0.05 -21.89
CA LEU A 88 31.66 -0.30 -20.56
C LEU A 88 30.58 -0.91 -19.67
N ARG A 89 29.30 -0.73 -20.02
CA ARG A 89 28.13 -1.18 -19.25
C ARG A 89 27.39 -2.30 -19.95
N VAL A 90 27.17 -2.12 -21.26
CA VAL A 90 26.33 -3.00 -22.06
C VAL A 90 26.95 -3.28 -23.43
N PRO A 91 26.64 -4.42 -24.06
CA PRO A 91 26.96 -4.66 -25.47
C PRO A 91 26.40 -3.56 -26.37
N VAL A 92 27.23 -3.04 -27.27
CA VAL A 92 26.83 -2.02 -28.25
C VAL A 92 26.71 -2.65 -29.65
N TYR A 93 25.52 -2.59 -30.23
CA TYR A 93 25.20 -3.05 -31.58
C TYR A 93 25.19 -1.86 -32.53
N ILE A 94 26.14 -1.85 -33.47
CA ILE A 94 26.28 -0.81 -34.48
C ILE A 94 25.69 -1.32 -35.79
N ILE A 95 24.63 -0.68 -36.28
CA ILE A 95 24.04 -0.98 -37.58
C ILE A 95 24.83 -0.25 -38.66
N SER A 96 25.38 -0.99 -39.63
CA SER A 96 26.09 -0.38 -40.75
C SER A 96 26.20 -1.31 -41.95
N ASN A 97 26.08 -0.79 -43.17
CA ASN A 97 26.33 -1.57 -44.39
C ASN A 97 27.84 -1.72 -44.72
N ASN A 98 28.73 -1.06 -43.97
CA ASN A 98 30.18 -1.12 -44.17
C ASN A 98 30.93 -1.33 -42.85
N PRO A 99 30.92 -2.56 -42.31
CA PRO A 99 31.55 -2.85 -41.02
C PRO A 99 33.04 -2.52 -40.94
N SER A 100 33.79 -2.75 -42.02
CA SER A 100 35.23 -2.46 -42.05
C SER A 100 35.54 -0.96 -41.88
N SER A 101 34.70 -0.09 -42.45
CA SER A 101 34.86 1.36 -42.29
C SER A 101 34.58 1.81 -40.86
N VAL A 102 33.51 1.29 -40.25
CA VAL A 102 33.16 1.58 -38.84
C VAL A 102 34.28 1.16 -37.90
N GLN A 103 34.72 -0.10 -38.01
CA GLN A 103 35.79 -0.64 -37.17
C GLN A 103 37.08 0.17 -37.32
N SER A 104 37.44 0.56 -38.55
CA SER A 104 38.61 1.40 -38.81
C SER A 104 38.49 2.77 -38.14
N PHE A 105 37.32 3.40 -38.20
CA PHE A 105 37.06 4.71 -37.58
C PHE A 105 37.10 4.65 -36.05
N LEU A 106 36.48 3.63 -35.45
CA LEU A 106 36.49 3.42 -34.00
C LEU A 106 37.92 3.19 -33.48
N ASN A 107 38.68 2.30 -34.12
CA ASN A 107 40.07 2.02 -33.76
C ASN A 107 40.96 3.25 -33.87
N GLN A 108 40.80 4.06 -34.94
CA GLN A 108 41.54 5.33 -35.10
C GLN A 108 41.24 6.32 -33.97
N GLY A 109 40.01 6.31 -33.44
CA GLY A 109 39.62 7.13 -32.29
C GLY A 109 39.79 6.44 -30.93
N GLY A 110 40.57 5.37 -30.86
CA GLY A 110 40.95 4.69 -29.61
C GLY A 110 39.85 3.84 -28.97
N VAL A 111 38.80 3.49 -29.71
CA VAL A 111 37.71 2.64 -29.21
C VAL A 111 37.93 1.20 -29.68
N SER A 112 38.22 0.29 -28.75
CA SER A 112 38.36 -1.14 -29.06
C SER A 112 37.01 -1.79 -29.39
N MET A 113 37.04 -2.96 -30.03
CA MET A 113 35.84 -3.71 -30.40
C MET A 113 35.30 -4.62 -29.29
N ASP A 114 35.91 -4.65 -28.10
CA ASP A 114 35.39 -5.43 -26.98
C ASP A 114 33.97 -4.95 -26.64
N ASN A 115 33.01 -5.86 -26.45
CA ASN A 115 31.61 -5.50 -26.19
C ASN A 115 30.96 -4.62 -27.29
N VAL A 116 31.51 -4.60 -28.51
CA VAL A 116 30.98 -3.88 -29.68
C VAL A 116 30.79 -4.85 -30.83
N THR A 117 29.57 -4.92 -31.35
CA THR A 117 29.21 -5.77 -32.49
C THR A 117 28.70 -4.91 -33.62
N ILE A 118 29.22 -5.09 -34.83
CA ILE A 118 28.71 -4.39 -36.01
C ILE A 118 27.79 -5.33 -36.77
N VAL A 119 26.50 -4.99 -36.84
CA VAL A 119 25.46 -5.75 -37.53
C VAL A 119 25.34 -5.21 -38.95
N GLN A 120 25.66 -6.04 -39.95
CA GLN A 120 25.70 -5.61 -41.34
C GLN A 120 24.29 -5.51 -41.94
N LEU A 121 23.67 -4.34 -41.83
CA LEU A 121 22.33 -4.03 -42.35
C LEU A 121 22.32 -2.69 -43.08
N ASN A 122 21.35 -2.52 -43.97
CA ASN A 122 21.07 -1.21 -44.57
C ASN A 122 20.17 -0.39 -43.64
N SER A 123 20.38 0.92 -43.65
CA SER A 123 19.57 1.92 -42.95
C SER A 123 19.49 3.18 -43.81
N ASN A 124 18.43 3.97 -43.65
CA ASN A 124 18.28 5.26 -44.31
C ASN A 124 18.85 6.40 -43.46
N SER A 125 18.64 6.38 -42.14
CA SER A 125 18.98 7.49 -41.23
C SER A 125 19.61 7.04 -39.91
N VAL A 126 20.18 7.99 -39.17
CA VAL A 126 20.86 7.78 -37.87
C VAL A 126 19.89 7.67 -36.67
N TRP A 127 18.61 8.01 -36.86
CA TRP A 127 17.63 8.25 -35.79
C TRP A 127 17.01 6.96 -35.21
N VAL A 128 17.85 6.04 -34.74
CA VAL A 128 17.40 4.72 -34.25
C VAL A 128 16.45 4.79 -33.05
N ARG A 129 16.41 5.92 -32.33
CA ARG A 129 15.40 6.23 -31.31
C ARG A 129 13.98 6.32 -31.87
N ASP A 130 13.81 6.54 -33.15
CA ASP A 130 12.47 6.72 -33.72
C ASP A 130 11.91 5.40 -34.24
N TYR A 131 12.76 4.64 -34.95
CA TYR A 131 12.37 3.42 -35.67
C TYR A 131 12.91 2.13 -35.06
N GLY A 132 13.88 2.18 -34.13
CA GLY A 132 14.50 1.00 -33.55
C GLY A 132 13.54 0.18 -32.68
N PRO A 133 13.85 -1.11 -32.43
CA PRO A 133 12.94 -2.01 -31.71
C PRO A 133 12.61 -1.48 -30.32
N GLN A 134 11.32 -1.56 -29.94
CA GLN A 134 10.87 -1.23 -28.58
C GLN A 134 10.92 -2.49 -27.72
N SER A 135 11.61 -2.47 -26.58
CA SER A 135 11.58 -3.60 -25.66
C SER A 135 10.22 -3.71 -24.95
N ILE A 136 9.74 -4.95 -24.77
CA ILE A 136 8.63 -5.32 -23.90
C ILE A 136 8.96 -6.65 -23.20
N TYR A 137 8.33 -6.91 -22.06
CA TYR A 137 8.37 -8.20 -21.40
C TYR A 137 7.01 -8.89 -21.51
N LEU A 138 7.01 -10.13 -22.00
CA LEU A 138 5.87 -11.03 -21.95
C LEU A 138 5.82 -11.67 -20.55
N ASN A 139 4.61 -11.96 -20.08
CA ASN A 139 4.37 -12.59 -18.78
C ASN A 139 5.06 -11.87 -17.60
N GLY A 140 5.03 -10.54 -17.57
CA GLY A 140 5.62 -9.74 -16.49
C GLY A 140 7.04 -9.29 -16.79
N THR A 141 8.05 -10.02 -16.35
CA THR A 141 9.48 -9.71 -16.57
C THR A 141 10.24 -10.91 -17.15
N ASP A 142 9.51 -11.90 -17.66
CA ASP A 142 10.00 -13.26 -17.83
C ASP A 142 10.66 -13.50 -19.19
N GLU A 143 10.09 -12.89 -20.24
CA GLU A 143 10.55 -13.09 -21.60
C GLU A 143 10.62 -11.75 -22.32
N LEU A 144 11.82 -11.36 -22.75
CA LEU A 144 12.04 -10.18 -23.57
C LEU A 144 11.48 -10.41 -24.99
N ALA A 145 10.70 -9.45 -25.46
CA ALA A 145 10.27 -9.36 -26.84
C ALA A 145 10.40 -7.90 -27.34
N PHE A 146 10.26 -7.74 -28.65
CA PHE A 146 10.22 -6.43 -29.31
C PHE A 146 8.83 -6.09 -29.82
N VAL A 147 8.59 -4.79 -29.92
CA VAL A 147 7.47 -4.22 -30.64
C VAL A 147 7.98 -3.30 -31.74
N ASP A 148 7.27 -3.34 -32.86
CA ASP A 148 7.49 -2.49 -34.03
C ASP A 148 6.21 -1.73 -34.37
N TRP A 149 6.36 -0.54 -34.94
CA TRP A 149 5.29 0.32 -35.46
C TRP A 149 5.69 0.83 -36.84
N VAL A 150 4.75 1.46 -37.55
CA VAL A 150 5.11 2.15 -38.78
C VAL A 150 5.90 3.41 -38.41
N TYR A 151 7.17 3.48 -38.82
CA TYR A 151 7.94 4.70 -38.69
C TYR A 151 7.28 5.81 -39.51
N ASN A 152 7.09 6.99 -38.91
CA ASN A 152 6.42 8.16 -39.49
C ASN A 152 7.19 8.85 -40.64
N ARG A 153 8.11 8.14 -41.30
CA ARG A 153 8.85 8.57 -42.49
C ARG A 153 8.86 7.41 -43.51
N PRO A 154 8.78 7.67 -44.82
CA PRO A 154 8.83 6.63 -45.85
C PRO A 154 10.27 6.16 -46.09
N ARG A 155 10.86 5.57 -45.04
CA ARG A 155 12.26 5.12 -44.94
C ARG A 155 12.28 3.61 -44.70
N PRO A 156 12.16 2.79 -45.76
CA PRO A 156 11.91 1.35 -45.62
C PRO A 156 13.05 0.59 -44.95
N ALA A 157 14.31 1.02 -45.11
CA ALA A 157 15.42 0.34 -44.45
C ALA A 157 15.45 0.62 -42.95
N ASP A 158 15.10 1.84 -42.53
CA ASP A 158 14.91 2.19 -41.11
C ASP A 158 13.75 1.38 -40.50
N ASN A 159 12.61 1.30 -41.21
CA ASN A 159 11.42 0.58 -40.76
C ASN A 159 11.62 -0.95 -40.64
N MET A 160 12.69 -1.50 -41.23
CA MET A 160 13.02 -2.93 -41.13
C MET A 160 14.03 -3.24 -40.01
N ILE A 161 14.62 -2.24 -39.36
CA ILE A 161 15.62 -2.44 -38.30
C ILE A 161 15.08 -3.26 -37.12
N PRO A 162 13.88 -3.02 -36.56
CA PRO A 162 13.36 -3.83 -35.45
C PRO A 162 13.35 -5.33 -35.73
N VAL A 163 13.04 -5.69 -36.97
CA VAL A 163 12.88 -7.07 -37.43
C VAL A 163 14.23 -7.71 -37.68
N ASN A 164 15.12 -6.98 -38.36
CA ASN A 164 16.47 -7.45 -38.58
C ASN A 164 17.20 -7.67 -37.25
N MET A 165 16.97 -6.80 -36.27
CA MET A 165 17.52 -6.95 -34.92
C MET A 165 16.85 -8.10 -34.14
N SER A 166 15.53 -8.26 -34.26
CA SER A 166 14.80 -9.43 -33.73
C SER A 166 15.40 -10.75 -34.23
N ASN A 167 15.59 -10.89 -35.54
CA ASN A 167 16.20 -12.07 -36.15
C ASN A 167 17.67 -12.26 -35.74
N TYR A 168 18.42 -11.17 -35.60
CA TYR A 168 19.84 -11.23 -35.21
C TYR A 168 20.03 -11.64 -33.75
N LEU A 169 19.16 -11.16 -32.86
CA LEU A 169 19.24 -11.40 -31.42
C LEU A 169 18.42 -12.60 -30.94
N ASP A 170 17.65 -13.23 -31.83
CA ASP A 170 16.68 -14.29 -31.52
C ASP A 170 15.66 -13.85 -30.45
N ILE A 171 15.13 -12.64 -30.62
CA ILE A 171 14.12 -12.03 -29.72
C ILE A 171 12.80 -11.92 -30.50
N PRO A 172 11.66 -12.43 -30.00
CA PRO A 172 10.36 -12.31 -30.68
C PRO A 172 9.97 -10.86 -31.00
N VAL A 173 9.25 -10.60 -32.09
CA VAL A 173 8.75 -9.26 -32.44
C VAL A 173 7.26 -9.25 -32.79
N PHE A 174 6.54 -8.27 -32.25
CA PHE A 174 5.13 -7.98 -32.51
C PHE A 174 4.98 -6.66 -33.25
N GLN A 175 4.06 -6.59 -34.22
CA GLN A 175 4.01 -5.43 -35.12
C GLN A 175 2.67 -4.72 -35.20
N MET A 176 2.70 -3.42 -34.92
CA MET A 176 1.63 -2.45 -35.17
C MET A 176 1.73 -1.88 -36.60
N THR A 177 2.01 -2.72 -37.60
CA THR A 177 2.28 -2.29 -38.99
C THR A 177 1.09 -2.49 -39.93
N ASN A 178 0.06 -3.24 -39.50
CA ASN A 178 -1.09 -3.62 -40.31
C ASN A 178 -2.43 -3.31 -39.63
N ASN A 179 -3.44 -2.98 -40.44
CA ASN A 179 -4.81 -2.77 -39.95
C ASN A 179 -5.37 -4.07 -39.34
N PRO A 180 -6.19 -3.99 -38.26
CA PRO A 180 -6.70 -2.76 -37.63
C PRO A 180 -5.73 -2.10 -36.63
N ASN A 181 -4.59 -2.72 -36.33
CA ASN A 181 -3.65 -2.28 -35.29
C ASN A 181 -2.50 -1.42 -35.83
N ARG A 182 -2.63 -0.87 -37.05
CA ARG A 182 -1.56 -0.07 -37.65
C ARG A 182 -1.44 1.23 -36.88
N LEU A 183 -0.27 1.47 -36.32
CA LEU A 183 0.07 2.68 -35.60
C LEU A 183 1.31 3.31 -36.25
N ILE A 184 1.18 4.57 -36.63
CA ILE A 184 2.30 5.41 -37.07
C ILE A 184 2.87 6.09 -35.82
N ALA A 185 4.14 5.88 -35.53
CA ALA A 185 4.75 6.40 -34.32
C ALA A 185 6.25 6.63 -34.47
N THR A 186 6.83 7.22 -33.43
CA THR A 186 8.25 7.55 -33.30
C THR A 186 8.65 7.48 -31.83
N GLY A 187 9.74 6.77 -31.54
CA GLY A 187 10.16 6.51 -30.17
C GLY A 187 10.72 7.73 -29.42
N GLY A 188 11.17 8.80 -30.09
CA GLY A 188 11.48 10.06 -29.40
C GLY A 188 10.25 10.76 -28.82
N ASN A 189 9.05 10.41 -29.30
CA ASN A 189 7.77 10.88 -28.77
C ASN A 189 7.06 9.84 -27.89
N PHE A 190 7.80 8.89 -27.31
CA PHE A 190 7.27 7.89 -26.38
C PHE A 190 8.19 7.72 -25.19
N MET A 191 7.63 7.76 -23.98
CA MET A 191 8.35 7.51 -22.74
C MET A 191 7.43 6.80 -21.74
N THR A 192 7.94 5.92 -20.89
CA THR A 192 7.12 5.15 -19.93
C THR A 192 7.76 5.10 -18.55
N ASP A 193 6.93 4.98 -17.51
CA ASP A 193 7.34 4.79 -16.11
C ASP A 193 7.65 3.32 -15.75
N GLY A 194 7.47 2.40 -16.72
CA GLY A 194 7.63 0.96 -16.50
C GLY A 194 6.44 0.30 -15.79
N HIS A 195 5.43 1.07 -15.38
CA HIS A 195 4.32 0.65 -14.54
C HIS A 195 2.96 0.85 -15.22
N GLY A 196 2.93 0.84 -16.54
CA GLY A 196 1.71 0.96 -17.36
C GLY A 196 1.37 2.39 -17.79
N ALA A 197 2.06 3.41 -17.26
CA ALA A 197 1.90 4.77 -17.76
C ALA A 197 2.90 5.07 -18.89
N ALA A 198 2.45 5.84 -19.88
CA ALA A 198 3.31 6.40 -20.90
C ALA A 198 2.92 7.82 -21.27
N PHE A 199 3.85 8.52 -21.89
CA PHE A 199 3.77 9.93 -22.24
C PHE A 199 4.12 10.12 -23.71
N SER A 200 3.37 10.99 -24.38
CA SER A 200 3.72 11.51 -25.70
C SER A 200 3.16 12.92 -25.88
N SER A 201 3.60 13.62 -26.92
CA SER A 201 2.81 14.73 -27.46
C SER A 201 1.58 14.21 -28.20
N LYS A 202 0.64 15.10 -28.50
CA LYS A 202 -0.55 14.82 -29.32
C LYS A 202 -0.24 14.54 -30.79
N LEU A 203 1.04 14.58 -31.20
CA LEU A 203 1.47 14.13 -32.53
C LEU A 203 0.98 12.69 -32.83
N ILE A 204 0.94 11.82 -31.81
CA ILE A 204 0.41 10.45 -31.97
C ILE A 204 -1.05 10.43 -32.48
N LEU A 205 -1.86 11.42 -32.09
CA LEU A 205 -3.24 11.58 -32.57
C LEU A 205 -3.25 12.18 -33.98
N THR A 206 -2.42 13.20 -34.21
CA THR A 206 -2.33 13.91 -35.50
C THR A 206 -1.87 12.99 -36.63
N GLU A 207 -0.84 12.15 -36.41
CA GLU A 207 -0.31 11.20 -37.40
C GLU A 207 -1.20 9.97 -37.61
N ASN A 208 -2.16 9.73 -36.70
CA ASN A 208 -3.11 8.61 -36.77
C ASN A 208 -4.56 9.09 -36.81
N ALA A 209 -4.85 10.18 -37.53
CA ALA A 209 -6.17 10.81 -37.58
C ALA A 209 -7.32 9.91 -38.08
N SER A 210 -7.02 8.74 -38.67
CA SER A 210 -8.00 7.71 -39.01
C SER A 210 -8.47 6.86 -37.83
N LEU A 211 -7.79 6.93 -36.69
CA LEU A 211 -8.11 6.23 -35.44
C LEU A 211 -8.68 7.22 -34.42
N THR A 212 -9.58 6.75 -33.57
CA THR A 212 -9.96 7.50 -32.36
C THR A 212 -8.88 7.37 -31.30
N GLU A 213 -8.83 8.31 -30.36
CA GLU A 213 -7.91 8.24 -29.22
C GLU A 213 -8.06 6.92 -28.45
N THR A 214 -9.29 6.47 -28.18
CA THR A 214 -9.55 5.17 -27.54
C THR A 214 -9.00 3.97 -28.34
N GLN A 215 -9.01 4.04 -29.68
CA GLN A 215 -8.40 2.97 -30.49
C GLN A 215 -6.88 2.96 -30.36
N ILE A 216 -6.26 4.15 -30.34
CA ILE A 216 -4.82 4.29 -30.10
C ILE A 216 -4.46 3.75 -28.72
N ASP A 217 -5.22 4.11 -27.69
CA ASP A 217 -5.02 3.62 -26.32
C ASP A 217 -5.14 2.10 -26.23
N ASN A 218 -6.14 1.50 -26.88
CA ASN A 218 -6.31 0.05 -26.91
C ASN A 218 -5.16 -0.67 -27.64
N ILE A 219 -4.63 -0.08 -28.71
CA ILE A 219 -3.45 -0.62 -29.42
C ILE A 219 -2.23 -0.57 -28.50
N MET A 220 -1.98 0.57 -27.86
CA MET A 220 -0.85 0.74 -26.93
C MET A 220 -0.96 -0.17 -25.71
N TYR A 221 -2.17 -0.38 -25.18
CA TYR A 221 -2.41 -1.37 -24.14
C TYR A 221 -2.09 -2.79 -24.61
N SER A 222 -2.63 -3.21 -25.75
CA SER A 222 -2.50 -4.59 -26.23
C SER A 222 -1.07 -4.96 -26.62
N PHE A 223 -0.31 -4.02 -27.20
CA PHE A 223 1.04 -4.25 -27.70
C PHE A 223 2.16 -3.84 -26.74
N LYS A 224 1.90 -2.90 -25.82
CA LYS A 224 2.91 -2.31 -24.94
C LYS A 224 2.54 -2.34 -23.46
N GLY A 225 1.34 -2.78 -23.10
CA GLY A 225 0.89 -2.82 -21.70
C GLY A 225 0.58 -1.45 -21.11
N ILE A 226 0.39 -0.43 -21.96
CA ILE A 226 0.14 0.93 -21.50
C ILE A 226 -1.36 1.11 -21.26
N ASP A 227 -1.76 1.17 -20.00
CA ASP A 227 -3.15 1.41 -19.59
C ASP A 227 -3.44 2.89 -19.33
N ARG A 228 -2.41 3.69 -19.07
CA ARG A 228 -2.50 5.14 -18.83
C ARG A 228 -1.61 5.90 -19.82
N TYR A 229 -2.16 6.21 -20.98
CA TYR A 229 -1.42 6.91 -22.04
C TYR A 229 -1.70 8.43 -22.05
N ILE A 230 -0.80 9.19 -21.40
CA ILE A 230 -0.88 10.63 -21.18
C ILE A 230 -0.36 11.39 -22.40
N LYS A 231 -1.16 12.31 -22.95
CA LYS A 231 -0.85 13.02 -24.20
C LYS A 231 -0.85 14.54 -23.98
N MET A 232 0.31 15.16 -24.15
CA MET A 232 0.54 16.59 -23.96
C MET A 232 0.40 17.38 -25.27
N ASN A 233 0.14 18.69 -25.19
CA ASN A 233 0.04 19.50 -26.39
C ASN A 233 1.39 19.58 -27.11
N GLU A 234 1.36 19.53 -28.44
CA GLU A 234 2.53 19.77 -29.30
C GLU A 234 3.08 21.18 -29.04
N LEU A 235 4.41 21.33 -29.09
CA LEU A 235 5.07 22.61 -28.84
C LEU A 235 5.21 23.41 -30.16
N PRO A 236 4.94 24.72 -30.17
CA PRO A 236 4.98 25.52 -31.39
C PRO A 236 6.32 25.56 -32.14
N TYR A 237 7.45 25.55 -31.43
CA TYR A 237 8.77 25.72 -32.03
C TYR A 237 9.63 24.45 -32.05
N ASP A 238 9.23 23.40 -31.34
CA ASP A 238 9.75 22.06 -31.57
C ASP A 238 9.17 21.47 -32.88
N LEU A 239 9.98 21.53 -33.93
CA LEU A 239 9.61 21.15 -35.30
C LEU A 239 9.36 19.65 -35.50
N ILE A 240 9.70 18.81 -34.52
CA ILE A 240 9.40 17.36 -34.56
C ILE A 240 8.35 16.97 -33.51
N SER A 241 8.00 17.86 -32.57
CA SER A 241 7.00 17.63 -31.53
C SER A 241 7.26 16.37 -30.70
N HIS A 242 8.53 16.09 -30.42
CA HIS A 242 8.94 14.94 -29.62
C HIS A 242 9.06 15.32 -28.14
N LEU A 243 8.67 14.39 -27.28
CA LEU A 243 8.73 14.57 -25.84
C LEU A 243 10.18 14.64 -25.31
N ASP A 244 11.07 13.84 -25.88
CA ASP A 244 12.48 13.74 -25.50
C ASP A 244 13.31 15.01 -25.77
N MET A 245 12.71 16.04 -26.36
CA MET A 245 13.31 17.35 -26.56
C MET A 245 13.12 18.30 -25.38
N HIS A 246 12.19 18.00 -24.47
CA HIS A 246 11.83 18.89 -23.36
C HIS A 246 11.50 18.19 -22.03
N MET A 247 11.43 16.86 -22.00
CA MET A 247 11.10 16.11 -20.79
C MET A 247 11.78 14.74 -20.76
N LYS A 248 12.15 14.27 -19.56
CA LYS A 248 12.68 12.93 -19.32
C LYS A 248 12.27 12.38 -17.96
N LEU A 249 11.94 11.09 -17.87
CA LEU A 249 11.84 10.36 -16.59
C LEU A 249 13.22 9.93 -16.14
N LEU A 250 13.58 10.26 -14.89
CA LEU A 250 14.84 9.82 -14.28
C LEU A 250 14.67 8.55 -13.45
N ASP A 251 13.46 8.36 -12.93
CA ASP A 251 12.98 7.17 -12.23
C ASP A 251 11.43 7.11 -12.34
N GLU A 252 10.79 6.26 -11.54
CA GLU A 252 9.34 6.05 -11.51
C GLU A 252 8.51 7.30 -11.16
N GLU A 253 9.10 8.32 -10.55
CA GLU A 253 8.39 9.47 -9.99
C GLU A 253 9.05 10.84 -10.21
N THR A 254 10.22 10.88 -10.87
CA THR A 254 11.02 12.09 -11.05
C THR A 254 11.06 12.50 -12.52
N LEU A 255 10.55 13.69 -12.81
CA LEU A 255 10.54 14.32 -14.13
C LEU A 255 11.67 15.34 -14.23
N LEU A 256 12.57 15.18 -15.20
CA LEU A 256 13.45 16.23 -15.66
C LEU A 256 12.75 17.04 -16.77
N VAL A 257 12.52 18.33 -16.54
CA VAL A 257 11.76 19.19 -17.47
C VAL A 257 12.60 20.40 -17.88
N ALA A 258 12.66 20.63 -19.19
CA ALA A 258 13.40 21.74 -19.76
C ALA A 258 12.77 23.10 -19.42
N GLU A 259 13.58 24.09 -19.08
CA GLU A 259 13.14 25.41 -18.65
C GLU A 259 13.71 26.51 -19.54
N PHE A 260 12.83 27.24 -20.22
CA PHE A 260 13.20 28.50 -20.87
C PHE A 260 13.15 29.65 -19.86
N PRO A 261 13.86 30.76 -20.13
CA PRO A 261 13.57 32.03 -19.47
C PRO A 261 12.08 32.38 -19.60
N SER A 262 11.53 33.03 -18.56
CA SER A 262 10.10 33.35 -18.49
C SER A 262 9.60 34.06 -19.76
N GLY A 263 8.54 33.53 -20.36
CA GLY A 263 7.89 34.07 -21.56
C GLY A 263 8.65 33.87 -22.88
N VAL A 264 9.75 33.12 -22.89
CA VAL A 264 10.59 32.90 -24.09
C VAL A 264 10.26 31.56 -24.76
N SER A 265 10.19 31.58 -26.10
CA SER A 265 10.08 30.37 -26.93
C SER A 265 8.89 29.49 -26.51
N ASP A 266 9.07 28.18 -26.42
CA ASP A 266 8.06 27.21 -25.99
C ASP A 266 7.86 27.16 -24.46
N GLY A 267 8.57 27.97 -23.67
CA GLY A 267 8.49 27.98 -22.21
C GLY A 267 7.05 27.97 -21.66
N PRO A 268 6.18 28.91 -22.06
CA PRO A 268 4.78 28.92 -21.60
C PRO A 268 3.99 27.64 -21.91
N HIS A 269 4.31 26.94 -23.02
CA HIS A 269 3.66 25.70 -23.41
C HIS A 269 4.18 24.51 -22.58
N ILE A 270 5.47 24.48 -22.29
CA ILE A 270 6.07 23.49 -21.39
C ILE A 270 5.46 23.62 -19.99
N GLU A 271 5.35 24.83 -19.44
CA GLU A 271 4.72 25.04 -18.12
C GLU A 271 3.25 24.61 -18.10
N TYR A 272 2.51 24.89 -19.19
CA TYR A 272 1.12 24.44 -19.31
C TYR A 272 1.01 22.91 -19.30
N ASN A 273 1.85 22.23 -20.10
CA ASN A 273 1.88 20.77 -20.16
C ASN A 273 2.30 20.16 -18.83
N LEU A 274 3.30 20.73 -18.15
CA LEU A 274 3.74 20.30 -16.82
C LEU A 274 2.62 20.47 -15.78
N ASN A 275 1.97 21.63 -15.74
CA ASN A 275 0.86 21.86 -14.81
C ASN A 275 -0.32 20.90 -15.08
N TYR A 276 -0.64 20.66 -16.35
CA TYR A 276 -1.63 19.65 -16.73
C TYR A 276 -1.23 18.26 -16.20
N LEU A 277 0.02 17.86 -16.35
CA LEU A 277 0.51 16.59 -15.85
C LEU A 277 0.38 16.47 -14.33
N LEU A 278 0.95 17.43 -13.58
CA LEU A 278 0.97 17.42 -12.11
C LEU A 278 -0.43 17.48 -11.49
N THR A 279 -1.37 18.21 -12.12
CA THR A 279 -2.73 18.35 -11.62
C THR A 279 -3.58 17.10 -11.84
N ASN A 280 -3.36 16.36 -12.93
CA ASN A 280 -4.30 15.34 -13.40
C ASN A 280 -3.78 13.90 -13.26
N HIS A 281 -2.47 13.70 -13.03
CA HIS A 281 -1.87 12.37 -13.09
C HIS A 281 -0.89 12.14 -11.94
N PRO A 282 -1.17 11.20 -11.02
CA PRO A 282 -0.20 10.77 -10.03
C PRO A 282 0.86 9.84 -10.65
N THR A 283 1.93 9.58 -9.90
CA THR A 283 2.94 8.55 -10.18
C THR A 283 2.33 7.14 -10.09
N CYS A 284 3.11 6.10 -10.39
CA CYS A 284 2.71 4.71 -10.14
C CYS A 284 2.60 4.34 -8.65
N TYR A 285 2.99 5.24 -7.76
CA TYR A 285 2.90 5.09 -6.30
C TYR A 285 1.81 5.98 -5.68
N ASP A 286 0.84 6.43 -6.50
CA ASP A 286 -0.30 7.25 -6.08
C ASP A 286 0.09 8.56 -5.36
N ARG A 287 1.24 9.13 -5.72
CA ARG A 287 1.74 10.41 -5.19
C ARG A 287 2.21 11.36 -6.30
N GLU A 288 2.39 12.63 -5.99
CA GLU A 288 2.83 13.65 -6.96
C GLU A 288 4.24 13.37 -7.50
N TYR A 289 4.47 13.71 -8.77
CA TYR A 289 5.79 13.65 -9.39
C TYR A 289 6.73 14.70 -8.77
N GLN A 290 7.99 14.33 -8.57
CA GLN A 290 9.06 15.27 -8.28
C GLN A 290 9.54 15.90 -9.59
N VAL A 291 9.79 17.20 -9.61
CA VAL A 291 10.20 17.92 -10.82
C VAL A 291 11.60 18.50 -10.64
N VAL A 292 12.51 18.07 -11.50
CA VAL A 292 13.85 18.63 -11.67
C VAL A 292 13.85 19.54 -12.89
N ARG A 293 14.25 20.79 -12.71
CA ARG A 293 14.30 21.79 -13.78
C ARG A 293 15.68 21.85 -14.41
N ILE A 294 15.75 21.86 -15.74
CA ILE A 294 17.02 21.95 -16.47
C ILE A 294 16.97 23.07 -17.53
N PRO A 295 17.93 24.00 -17.56
CA PRO A 295 17.82 25.16 -18.44
C PRO A 295 17.92 24.77 -19.91
N MET A 296 17.08 25.37 -20.75
CA MET A 296 17.23 25.34 -22.20
C MET A 296 18.46 26.15 -22.63
N VAL A 297 19.10 25.73 -23.72
CA VAL A 297 20.37 26.29 -24.16
C VAL A 297 20.16 27.23 -25.33
N PRO A 298 20.57 28.52 -25.25
CA PRO A 298 20.50 29.40 -26.40
C PRO A 298 21.56 29.05 -27.45
N SER A 299 21.41 29.60 -28.65
CA SER A 299 22.51 29.66 -29.62
C SER A 299 23.69 30.49 -29.05
N PRO A 300 24.89 30.42 -29.67
CA PRO A 300 26.02 31.26 -29.24
C PRO A 300 25.73 32.77 -29.32
N SER A 301 24.71 33.19 -30.08
CA SER A 301 24.24 34.57 -30.17
C SER A 301 23.14 34.92 -29.17
N GLY A 302 22.79 34.02 -28.24
CA GLY A 302 21.78 34.25 -27.22
C GLY A 302 20.33 34.03 -27.67
N ASN A 303 20.09 33.47 -28.86
CA ASN A 303 18.74 33.26 -29.39
C ASN A 303 18.19 31.87 -29.07
N TYR A 304 16.87 31.78 -28.89
CA TYR A 304 16.11 30.53 -28.75
C TYR A 304 15.23 30.29 -29.99
N PRO A 305 14.67 29.07 -30.16
CA PRO A 305 13.64 28.80 -31.17
C PRO A 305 12.49 29.84 -31.11
N PRO A 306 11.90 30.24 -32.25
CA PRO A 306 12.13 29.71 -33.60
C PRO A 306 13.37 30.29 -34.31
N ASN A 307 14.11 31.19 -33.68
CA ASN A 307 15.23 31.90 -34.31
C ASN A 307 16.59 31.20 -34.12
N ALA A 308 16.59 29.98 -33.58
CA ALA A 308 17.77 29.16 -33.33
C ALA A 308 17.41 27.66 -33.34
N HIS A 309 18.42 26.79 -33.33
CA HIS A 309 18.24 25.36 -33.13
C HIS A 309 17.71 25.04 -31.72
N TYR A 310 16.95 23.96 -31.61
CA TYR A 310 16.31 23.52 -30.37
C TYR A 310 17.31 22.76 -29.48
N ARG A 311 18.30 23.48 -28.92
CA ARG A 311 19.31 22.88 -28.04
C ARG A 311 18.72 22.57 -26.66
N THR A 312 18.94 21.35 -26.18
CA THR A 312 18.30 20.81 -24.97
C THR A 312 19.20 19.81 -24.27
N PHE A 313 19.18 19.80 -22.94
CA PHE A 313 19.89 18.81 -22.14
C PHE A 313 19.03 17.58 -21.78
N THR A 314 17.73 17.63 -22.05
CA THR A 314 16.80 16.51 -21.74
C THR A 314 16.96 15.34 -22.71
N ASN A 315 17.54 15.56 -23.90
CA ASN A 315 17.79 14.55 -24.91
C ASN A 315 19.02 13.68 -24.59
N SER A 316 19.07 13.20 -23.35
CA SER A 316 20.08 12.29 -22.78
C SER A 316 19.62 10.84 -22.85
N ILE A 317 20.54 9.90 -22.67
CA ILE A 317 20.21 8.47 -22.50
C ILE A 317 20.72 7.95 -21.16
N ILE A 318 19.91 7.12 -20.49
CA ILE A 318 20.24 6.39 -19.27
C ILE A 318 20.55 4.94 -19.66
N ILE A 319 21.67 4.40 -19.17
CA ILE A 319 22.11 3.02 -19.41
C ILE A 319 22.69 2.49 -18.09
N ASN A 320 21.90 1.76 -17.33
CA ASN A 320 22.27 1.27 -15.99
C ASN A 320 22.78 2.44 -15.12
N ASP A 321 24.05 2.44 -14.69
CA ASP A 321 24.66 3.49 -13.85
C ASP A 321 25.21 4.70 -14.65
N LEU A 322 25.07 4.73 -15.97
CA LEU A 322 25.62 5.76 -16.88
C LEU A 322 24.51 6.67 -17.44
N VAL A 323 24.76 7.98 -17.46
CA VAL A 323 23.93 8.96 -18.17
C VAL A 323 24.78 9.78 -19.13
N LEU A 324 24.44 9.73 -20.42
CA LEU A 324 25.10 10.53 -21.46
C LEU A 324 24.22 11.74 -21.79
N VAL A 325 24.74 12.94 -21.51
CA VAL A 325 24.02 14.22 -21.61
C VAL A 325 24.55 15.03 -22.80
N PRO A 326 23.68 15.64 -23.63
CA PRO A 326 24.13 16.56 -24.68
C PRO A 326 24.97 17.70 -24.11
N ASN A 327 26.01 18.09 -24.83
CA ASN A 327 26.88 19.21 -24.49
C ASN A 327 26.96 20.14 -25.71
N TYR A 328 27.09 21.45 -25.48
CA TYR A 328 27.08 22.45 -26.55
C TYR A 328 28.29 23.38 -26.45
N TYR A 329 28.99 23.61 -27.56
CA TYR A 329 30.19 24.42 -27.62
C TYR A 329 30.00 25.81 -27.01
N ASN A 330 30.93 26.17 -26.12
CA ASN A 330 31.02 27.48 -25.46
C ASN A 330 29.75 27.88 -24.68
N SER A 331 28.98 26.91 -24.18
CA SER A 331 27.86 27.18 -23.27
C SER A 331 28.30 27.07 -21.80
N ALA A 332 28.07 28.13 -21.03
CA ALA A 332 28.27 28.10 -19.59
C ALA A 332 27.27 27.16 -18.87
N LEU A 333 26.16 26.83 -19.53
CA LEU A 333 25.10 25.99 -18.96
C LEU A 333 25.46 24.49 -18.93
N ASN A 334 26.50 24.05 -19.65
CA ASN A 334 26.85 22.63 -19.70
C ASN A 334 27.22 22.10 -18.31
N GLN A 335 28.05 22.82 -17.56
CA GLN A 335 28.44 22.40 -16.22
C GLN A 335 27.24 22.39 -15.26
N GLN A 336 26.36 23.39 -15.38
CA GLN A 336 25.14 23.46 -14.59
C GLN A 336 24.22 22.26 -14.89
N ALA A 337 24.05 21.90 -16.17
CA ALA A 337 23.23 20.75 -16.56
C ALA A 337 23.78 19.43 -16.01
N LEU A 338 25.09 19.20 -16.12
CA LEU A 338 25.72 18.00 -15.55
C LEU A 338 25.52 17.95 -14.02
N GLN A 339 25.66 19.08 -13.32
CA GLN A 339 25.41 19.16 -11.88
C GLN A 339 23.96 18.86 -11.50
N ILE A 340 22.99 19.35 -12.29
CA ILE A 340 21.56 19.05 -12.09
C ILE A 340 21.30 17.56 -12.22
N TYR A 341 21.82 16.91 -13.27
CA TYR A 341 21.73 15.45 -13.41
C TYR A 341 22.39 14.72 -12.24
N GLN A 342 23.56 15.19 -11.78
CA GLN A 342 24.31 14.53 -10.72
C GLN A 342 23.66 14.67 -9.34
N GLN A 343 22.92 15.74 -9.12
CA GLN A 343 22.08 15.93 -7.92
C GLN A 343 20.81 15.09 -7.99
N ALA A 344 20.17 15.02 -9.16
CA ALA A 344 18.95 14.25 -9.37
C ALA A 344 19.19 12.73 -9.45
N MET A 345 20.39 12.31 -9.86
CA MET A 345 20.80 10.91 -10.00
C MET A 345 22.15 10.69 -9.29
N PRO A 346 22.21 10.77 -7.95
CA PRO A 346 23.44 10.60 -7.20
C PRO A 346 24.14 9.27 -7.52
N GLY A 347 25.47 9.28 -7.59
CA GLY A 347 26.28 8.11 -7.86
C GLY A 347 26.34 7.64 -9.32
N TYR A 348 25.43 8.11 -10.20
CA TYR A 348 25.51 7.80 -11.62
C TYR A 348 26.73 8.50 -12.26
N GLU A 349 27.34 7.84 -13.25
CA GLU A 349 28.37 8.47 -14.09
C GLU A 349 27.68 9.40 -15.10
N ILE A 350 27.76 10.71 -14.89
CA ILE A 350 27.17 11.71 -15.78
C ILE A 350 28.24 12.27 -16.71
N LEU A 351 28.11 12.02 -18.03
CA LEU A 351 29.09 12.45 -19.03
C LEU A 351 28.46 13.30 -20.12
N GLY A 352 29.08 14.44 -20.43
CA GLY A 352 28.68 15.32 -21.52
C GLY A 352 29.31 14.92 -22.85
N ILE A 353 28.52 14.80 -23.93
CA ILE A 353 29.03 14.58 -25.30
C ILE A 353 28.61 15.76 -26.18
N ASP A 354 29.55 16.36 -26.90
CA ASP A 354 29.28 17.48 -27.81
C ASP A 354 28.30 17.07 -28.92
N MET A 355 27.19 17.79 -29.04
CA MET A 355 26.10 17.52 -29.98
C MET A 355 25.84 18.67 -30.95
N ASP A 356 26.75 19.64 -31.07
CA ASP A 356 26.53 20.79 -31.95
C ASP A 356 26.40 20.43 -33.43
N ASN A 357 27.08 19.38 -33.88
CA ASN A 357 26.95 18.89 -35.25
C ASN A 357 25.57 18.25 -35.51
N VAL A 358 24.94 17.69 -34.47
CA VAL A 358 23.68 16.94 -34.55
C VAL A 358 22.48 17.87 -34.44
N ILE A 359 22.52 18.84 -33.51
CA ILE A 359 21.35 19.60 -33.07
C ILE A 359 20.67 20.45 -34.13
N SER A 360 21.39 20.81 -35.20
CA SER A 360 20.82 21.50 -36.36
C SER A 360 19.72 20.67 -37.07
N ALA A 361 19.80 19.34 -36.94
CA ALA A 361 18.81 18.39 -37.41
C ALA A 361 17.72 18.08 -36.36
N SER A 362 17.59 18.88 -35.29
CA SER A 362 16.57 18.74 -34.24
C SER A 362 16.65 17.42 -33.45
N GLY A 363 17.85 16.89 -33.21
CA GLY A 363 18.05 15.76 -32.30
C GLY A 363 19.42 15.83 -31.62
N ALA A 364 19.63 15.01 -30.59
CA ALA A 364 20.93 14.87 -29.91
C ALA A 364 21.18 13.39 -29.56
N ILE A 365 21.71 13.10 -28.36
CA ILE A 365 22.13 11.76 -27.96
C ILE A 365 20.97 10.77 -27.99
N HIS A 366 19.88 11.10 -27.27
CA HIS A 366 18.74 10.21 -27.14
C HIS A 366 18.18 9.81 -28.50
N CYS A 367 18.09 10.76 -29.46
CA CYS A 367 17.56 10.53 -30.81
C CYS A 367 18.40 9.55 -31.66
N ILE A 368 19.69 9.40 -31.37
CA ILE A 368 20.63 8.56 -32.16
C ILE A 368 21.01 7.26 -31.43
N THR A 369 20.28 6.92 -30.38
CA THR A 369 20.51 5.74 -29.54
C THR A 369 19.20 5.01 -29.22
N ARG A 370 19.27 3.69 -29.04
CA ARG A 370 18.16 2.88 -28.53
C ARG A 370 18.69 1.79 -27.60
N GLU A 371 18.23 1.79 -26.36
CA GLU A 371 18.45 0.73 -25.38
C GLU A 371 17.69 -0.56 -25.73
N ILE A 372 18.29 -1.69 -25.36
CA ILE A 372 17.64 -3.00 -25.33
C ILE A 372 17.53 -3.39 -23.86
N ALA A 373 16.35 -3.77 -23.39
CA ALA A 373 16.17 -4.22 -22.02
C ALA A 373 16.90 -5.55 -21.76
N ALA A 374 17.25 -5.85 -20.50
CA ALA A 374 17.93 -7.09 -20.16
C ALA A 374 17.08 -8.35 -20.47
N THR A 375 17.72 -9.47 -20.82
CA THR A 375 17.00 -10.73 -21.08
C THR A 375 16.60 -11.48 -19.81
N ASP A 376 17.27 -11.21 -18.69
CA ASP A 376 17.01 -11.78 -17.36
C ASP A 376 17.03 -10.66 -16.31
N PRO A 377 16.09 -9.69 -16.34
CA PRO A 377 16.15 -8.53 -15.46
C PRO A 377 15.91 -8.91 -14.00
N ILE A 378 16.60 -8.22 -13.08
CA ILE A 378 16.15 -8.15 -11.67
C ILE A 378 15.36 -6.85 -11.53
N PHE A 379 14.03 -6.95 -11.62
CA PHE A 379 13.13 -5.82 -11.49
C PHE A 379 12.92 -5.48 -10.01
N ILE A 380 13.22 -4.25 -9.61
CA ILE A 380 12.98 -3.73 -8.25
C ILE A 380 12.12 -2.46 -8.37
N SER A 381 10.89 -2.52 -7.87
CA SER A 381 9.97 -1.38 -7.76
C SER A 381 9.75 -1.05 -6.30
N HIS A 382 10.13 0.16 -5.90
CA HIS A 382 10.08 0.66 -4.53
C HIS A 382 9.74 2.15 -4.55
N ALA A 383 8.69 2.53 -3.83
CA ALA A 383 8.39 3.93 -3.57
C ALA A 383 9.38 4.45 -2.53
N THR A 384 10.28 5.34 -2.94
CA THR A 384 11.27 5.92 -2.03
C THR A 384 10.60 6.53 -0.79
N ILE A 385 11.18 6.28 0.37
CA ILE A 385 10.88 7.06 1.58
C ILE A 385 11.21 8.52 1.29
N ARG A 386 10.19 9.38 1.36
CA ARG A 386 10.33 10.85 1.33
C ARG A 386 10.49 11.35 2.77
N GLU A 387 10.57 12.66 2.99
CA GLU A 387 10.68 13.25 4.33
C GLU A 387 9.56 12.73 5.26
N ILE A 388 9.94 12.37 6.49
CA ILE A 388 9.06 11.83 7.53
C ILE A 388 9.24 12.66 8.80
N ASP A 389 8.14 13.15 9.38
CA ASP A 389 8.13 13.96 10.62
C ASP A 389 8.34 13.13 11.90
N ASN A 390 8.32 11.80 11.80
CA ASN A 390 8.37 10.89 12.93
C ASN A 390 9.70 10.13 13.00
N TYR A 391 10.56 10.51 13.96
CA TYR A 391 11.87 9.90 14.16
C TYR A 391 11.87 8.63 15.06
N TYR A 392 10.80 8.42 15.86
CA TYR A 392 10.77 7.39 16.92
C TYR A 392 10.17 6.04 16.49
N GLN A 393 9.75 5.90 15.23
CA GLN A 393 9.22 4.65 14.68
C GLN A 393 10.21 4.00 13.70
N ASN A 394 10.06 2.68 13.49
CA ASN A 394 10.78 2.00 12.42
C ASN A 394 10.22 2.42 11.05
N TYR A 395 11.09 2.45 10.04
CA TYR A 395 10.75 2.87 8.67
C TYR A 395 10.57 1.65 7.77
N GLN A 396 9.35 1.50 7.26
CA GLN A 396 8.99 0.42 6.35
C GLN A 396 9.62 0.64 4.97
N VAL A 397 10.38 -0.35 4.51
CA VAL A 397 10.86 -0.44 3.14
C VAL A 397 10.15 -1.61 2.46
N GLU A 398 9.26 -1.30 1.51
CA GLU A 398 8.53 -2.31 0.73
C GLU A 398 8.90 -2.24 -0.74
N ALA A 399 9.23 -3.38 -1.33
CA ALA A 399 9.54 -3.47 -2.75
C ALA A 399 8.79 -4.62 -3.42
N THR A 400 8.46 -4.44 -4.69
CA THR A 400 8.13 -5.55 -5.57
C THR A 400 9.42 -5.96 -6.28
N ILE A 401 9.89 -7.20 -6.05
CA ILE A 401 11.11 -7.70 -6.69
C ILE A 401 10.77 -8.94 -7.51
N LYS A 402 11.07 -8.88 -8.81
CA LYS A 402 10.78 -9.96 -9.76
C LYS A 402 12.01 -10.34 -10.55
N ASN A 403 12.22 -11.64 -10.70
CA ASN A 403 13.21 -12.22 -11.58
C ASN A 403 12.80 -13.65 -11.93
N VAL A 404 12.82 -13.99 -13.22
CA VAL A 404 12.36 -15.30 -13.71
C VAL A 404 13.28 -16.46 -13.28
N THR A 405 14.58 -16.21 -13.12
CA THR A 405 15.54 -17.24 -12.66
C THR A 405 15.47 -17.51 -11.15
N GLY A 406 14.73 -16.68 -10.41
CA GLY A 406 14.59 -16.73 -8.97
C GLY A 406 15.70 -15.97 -8.24
N LEU A 407 15.35 -15.31 -7.15
CA LEU A 407 16.30 -14.59 -6.31
C LEU A 407 16.95 -15.53 -5.29
N THR A 408 18.22 -15.31 -5.01
CA THR A 408 18.97 -15.96 -3.92
C THR A 408 18.97 -15.11 -2.65
N SER A 409 18.90 -13.79 -2.77
CA SER A 409 18.78 -12.87 -1.64
C SER A 409 18.21 -11.52 -2.07
N ALA A 410 17.59 -10.83 -1.11
CA ALA A 410 17.19 -9.44 -1.22
C ALA A 410 17.39 -8.76 0.14
N SER A 411 18.06 -7.60 0.15
CA SER A 411 18.42 -6.89 1.38
C SER A 411 18.24 -5.38 1.19
N VAL A 412 17.89 -4.70 2.29
CA VAL A 412 18.02 -3.25 2.42
C VAL A 412 19.37 -2.96 3.06
N PHE A 413 20.13 -2.06 2.47
CA PHE A 413 21.35 -1.51 3.05
C PHE A 413 21.06 -0.09 3.50
N TYR A 414 21.28 0.24 4.77
CA TYR A 414 21.04 1.59 5.31
C TYR A 414 22.17 2.09 6.19
N ARG A 415 22.29 3.41 6.33
CA ARG A 415 23.16 4.07 7.32
C ARG A 415 22.55 5.37 7.82
N THR A 416 22.96 5.77 9.02
CA THR A 416 22.68 7.08 9.61
C THR A 416 23.82 8.04 9.27
N GLY A 417 23.48 9.22 8.77
CA GLY A 417 24.41 10.19 8.21
C GLY A 417 24.87 9.88 6.79
N THR A 418 25.86 10.63 6.32
CA THR A 418 26.40 10.54 4.93
C THR A 418 27.75 9.85 4.85
N GLN A 419 28.26 9.33 5.96
CA GLN A 419 29.58 8.70 6.09
C GLN A 419 29.46 7.35 6.82
N GLY A 420 30.49 6.51 6.69
CA GLY A 420 30.52 5.19 7.34
C GLY A 420 29.94 4.06 6.47
N GLU A 421 29.99 2.85 7.02
CA GLU A 421 29.52 1.61 6.36
C GLU A 421 28.00 1.47 6.44
N PHE A 422 27.42 0.77 5.46
CA PHE A 422 26.00 0.44 5.47
C PHE A 422 25.75 -0.84 6.29
N SER A 423 24.71 -0.80 7.10
CA SER A 423 24.14 -1.97 7.77
C SER A 423 23.20 -2.71 6.83
N GLU A 424 23.28 -4.04 6.80
CA GLU A 424 22.40 -4.90 6.00
C GLU A 424 21.21 -5.40 6.80
N ILE A 425 20.02 -5.36 6.19
CA ILE A 425 18.79 -5.96 6.69
C ILE A 425 18.23 -6.87 5.60
N GLU A 426 18.20 -8.17 5.86
CA GLU A 426 17.57 -9.15 4.96
C GLU A 426 16.06 -8.87 4.84
N MET A 427 15.53 -8.86 3.62
CA MET A 427 14.11 -8.63 3.37
C MET A 427 13.31 -9.91 3.54
N THR A 428 12.14 -9.81 4.16
CA THR A 428 11.18 -10.91 4.24
C THR A 428 10.35 -10.96 2.94
N GLN A 429 10.26 -12.13 2.32
CA GLN A 429 9.54 -12.35 1.06
C GLN A 429 8.11 -12.88 1.29
N ASN A 430 7.14 -12.32 0.58
CA ASN A 430 5.79 -12.85 0.41
C ASN A 430 5.37 -12.74 -1.07
N GLY A 431 5.57 -13.81 -1.84
CA GLY A 431 5.43 -13.78 -3.31
C GLY A 431 6.47 -12.85 -3.94
N ASP A 432 6.01 -11.90 -4.76
CA ASP A 432 6.86 -10.87 -5.37
C ASP A 432 7.10 -9.67 -4.45
N LYS A 433 6.48 -9.64 -3.26
CA LYS A 433 6.61 -8.53 -2.30
C LYS A 433 7.70 -8.83 -1.28
N TYR A 434 8.58 -7.86 -1.07
CA TYR A 434 9.70 -7.92 -0.13
C TYR A 434 9.58 -6.74 0.84
N SER A 435 9.79 -7.00 2.14
CA SER A 435 9.71 -5.97 3.17
C SER A 435 10.85 -6.06 4.17
N ALA A 436 11.35 -4.92 4.60
CA ALA A 436 12.27 -4.78 5.73
C ALA A 436 11.95 -3.51 6.53
N GLN A 437 12.47 -3.43 7.76
CA GLN A 437 12.32 -2.27 8.64
C GLN A 437 13.68 -1.65 8.91
N ILE A 438 13.91 -0.41 8.46
CA ILE A 438 15.02 0.37 9.00
C ILE A 438 14.65 0.75 10.44
N PRO A 439 15.49 0.45 11.45
CA PRO A 439 15.19 0.80 12.85
C PRO A 439 14.96 2.31 13.02
N ALA A 440 14.21 2.69 14.06
CA ALA A 440 14.08 4.09 14.49
C ALA A 440 15.46 4.77 14.60
N GLN A 441 15.51 6.06 14.30
CA GLN A 441 16.75 6.83 14.17
C GLN A 441 16.73 8.02 15.15
N VAL A 442 17.89 8.65 15.33
CA VAL A 442 17.97 9.88 16.14
C VAL A 442 17.30 11.05 15.41
N CYS A 443 16.80 12.02 16.16
CA CYS A 443 16.15 13.18 15.57
C CYS A 443 17.12 13.97 14.65
N ASN A 444 16.58 14.60 13.60
CA ASN A 444 17.33 15.36 12.58
C ASN A 444 18.42 14.52 11.89
N ALA A 445 18.30 13.19 11.95
CA ALA A 445 19.20 12.32 11.23
C ALA A 445 18.88 12.33 9.75
N THR A 446 19.93 12.49 8.96
CA THR A 446 19.97 12.06 7.58
C THR A 446 20.06 10.55 7.53
N VAL A 447 19.20 9.87 6.78
CA VAL A 447 19.26 8.43 6.58
C VAL A 447 19.49 8.15 5.11
N GLN A 448 20.46 7.29 4.82
CA GLN A 448 20.75 6.84 3.46
C GLN A 448 20.51 5.35 3.32
N TYR A 449 19.86 4.93 2.23
CA TYR A 449 19.58 3.52 1.99
C TYR A 449 19.48 3.18 0.50
N TYR A 450 19.63 1.90 0.20
CA TYR A 450 19.37 1.32 -1.12
C TYR A 450 18.92 -0.15 -0.97
N ILE A 451 18.31 -0.69 -2.01
CA ILE A 451 17.91 -2.10 -2.08
C ILE A 451 18.90 -2.85 -2.95
N SER A 452 19.28 -4.06 -2.53
CA SER A 452 20.10 -4.99 -3.30
C SER A 452 19.34 -6.30 -3.47
N ALA A 453 19.31 -6.84 -4.69
CA ALA A 453 18.74 -8.15 -4.98
C ALA A 453 19.70 -8.96 -5.85
N THR A 454 19.87 -10.23 -5.50
CA THR A 454 20.79 -11.14 -6.16
C THR A 454 20.05 -12.33 -6.71
N ASN A 455 20.35 -12.70 -7.94
CA ASN A 455 20.00 -14.00 -8.53
C ASN A 455 21.30 -14.82 -8.72
N PRO A 456 21.25 -16.07 -9.20
CA PRO A 456 22.45 -16.90 -9.37
C PRO A 456 23.53 -16.31 -10.30
N ASN A 457 23.19 -15.34 -11.16
CA ASN A 457 24.05 -14.80 -12.20
C ASN A 457 24.62 -13.42 -11.85
N LYS A 458 23.88 -12.59 -11.10
CA LYS A 458 24.21 -11.19 -10.84
C LYS A 458 23.51 -10.63 -9.60
N THR A 459 24.03 -9.49 -9.16
CA THR A 459 23.41 -8.61 -8.17
C THR A 459 23.07 -7.28 -8.83
N ILE A 460 21.86 -6.79 -8.59
CA ILE A 460 21.40 -5.45 -9.00
C ILE A 460 21.00 -4.68 -7.75
N THR A 461 21.35 -3.40 -7.71
CA THR A 461 20.87 -2.47 -6.69
C THR A 461 19.88 -1.48 -7.28
N LYS A 462 18.94 -1.01 -6.46
CA LYS A 462 18.08 0.14 -6.76
C LYS A 462 18.34 1.22 -5.70
N PRO A 463 18.80 2.41 -6.10
CA PRO A 463 19.19 2.79 -7.47
C PRO A 463 20.46 2.04 -7.94
N PHE A 464 20.75 2.07 -9.25
CA PHE A 464 21.88 1.32 -9.86
C PHE A 464 23.25 1.56 -9.21
N PRO A 465 23.61 2.80 -8.79
CA PRO A 465 24.88 3.04 -8.11
C PRO A 465 24.98 2.44 -6.69
N GLY A 466 23.87 1.99 -6.11
CA GLY A 466 23.81 1.42 -4.76
C GLY A 466 24.44 2.36 -3.72
N ALA A 467 25.46 1.88 -3.02
CA ALA A 467 26.16 2.64 -1.98
C ALA A 467 26.80 3.95 -2.45
N SER A 468 27.10 4.10 -3.75
CA SER A 468 27.67 5.35 -4.30
C SER A 468 26.62 6.43 -4.55
N GLY A 469 25.34 6.06 -4.57
CA GLY A 469 24.23 6.93 -4.87
C GLY A 469 22.95 6.51 -4.16
N PRO A 470 22.95 6.37 -2.82
CA PRO A 470 21.79 5.89 -2.08
C PRO A 470 20.65 6.91 -2.13
N TRP A 471 19.42 6.45 -1.94
CA TRP A 471 18.34 7.37 -1.58
C TRP A 471 18.63 7.97 -0.21
N THR A 472 18.23 9.23 -0.04
CA THR A 472 18.41 9.97 1.20
C THR A 472 17.05 10.51 1.64
N PHE A 473 16.71 10.33 2.90
CA PHE A 473 15.60 11.04 3.53
C PHE A 473 16.08 11.65 4.84
N GLU A 474 15.57 12.83 5.13
CA GLU A 474 15.80 13.53 6.38
C GLU A 474 14.63 13.26 7.32
N LEU A 475 14.93 13.06 8.59
CA LEU A 475 13.92 12.92 9.62
C LEU A 475 13.61 14.27 10.23
N GLY A 476 12.34 14.66 10.17
CA GLY A 476 11.83 15.79 10.92
C GLY A 476 11.76 15.47 12.41
N GLY A 477 11.98 16.49 13.22
CA GLY A 477 11.58 16.51 14.62
C GLY A 477 11.54 17.93 15.13
N GLU A 478 10.53 18.22 15.94
CA GLU A 478 10.36 19.54 16.54
C GLU A 478 11.37 19.72 17.68
N ALA A 479 11.94 20.92 17.81
CA ALA A 479 12.81 21.26 18.95
C ALA A 479 12.08 21.02 20.29
N VAL A 480 10.76 21.20 20.30
CA VAL A 480 9.91 21.02 21.47
C VAL A 480 8.74 20.10 21.14
N ASN A 481 8.75 18.87 21.66
CA ASN A 481 7.62 17.97 21.56
C ASN A 481 7.52 17.10 22.83
N PHE A 482 6.33 16.59 23.12
CA PHE A 482 6.10 15.68 24.24
C PHE A 482 4.83 14.86 24.08
N ASN A 483 4.74 13.76 24.83
CA ASN A 483 3.50 13.02 25.07
C ASN A 483 3.29 12.74 26.58
N ALA A 484 2.12 12.19 26.92
CA ALA A 484 1.79 11.68 28.24
C ALA A 484 1.55 10.16 28.20
N SER A 485 1.83 9.47 29.31
CA SER A 485 1.59 8.03 29.49
C SER A 485 0.11 7.66 29.34
N GLN A 486 -0.79 8.60 29.66
CA GLN A 486 -2.22 8.51 29.45
C GLN A 486 -2.83 9.92 29.29
N THR A 487 -3.93 10.02 28.55
CA THR A 487 -4.66 11.29 28.31
C THR A 487 -5.98 11.37 29.05
N VAL A 488 -6.37 10.32 29.78
CA VAL A 488 -7.55 10.29 30.66
C VAL A 488 -7.12 9.62 31.96
N ALA A 489 -7.41 10.24 33.11
CA ALA A 489 -7.05 9.71 34.42
C ALA A 489 -8.04 10.17 35.52
N GLY A 490 -8.07 9.46 36.64
CA GLY A 490 -8.79 9.89 37.84
C GLY A 490 -8.07 11.01 38.60
N LEU A 491 -8.75 11.58 39.60
CA LEU A 491 -8.09 12.46 40.57
C LEU A 491 -6.97 11.72 41.30
N GLU A 492 -5.85 12.40 41.52
CA GLU A 492 -4.64 11.87 42.19
C GLU A 492 -3.96 10.67 41.50
N GLU A 493 -4.36 10.32 40.27
CA GLU A 493 -3.71 9.28 39.48
C GLU A 493 -2.45 9.83 38.79
N GLU A 494 -1.38 9.03 38.76
CA GLU A 494 -0.09 9.42 38.18
C GLU A 494 -0.14 9.44 36.65
N ILE A 495 0.34 10.54 36.06
CA ILE A 495 0.54 10.71 34.62
C ILE A 495 2.00 11.09 34.41
N THR A 496 2.73 10.33 33.60
CA THR A 496 4.12 10.64 33.25
C THR A 496 4.19 11.31 31.90
N PHE A 497 4.84 12.46 31.82
CA PHE A 497 5.11 13.19 30.59
C PHE A 497 6.51 12.88 30.08
N HIS A 498 6.60 12.49 28.81
CA HIS A 498 7.85 12.17 28.14
C HIS A 498 8.17 13.27 27.13
N TYR A 499 9.37 13.85 27.23
CA TYR A 499 9.88 14.73 26.19
C TYR A 499 10.21 13.92 24.92
N LEU A 500 9.70 14.40 23.79
CA LEU A 500 9.89 13.83 22.45
C LEU A 500 10.52 14.87 21.49
N GLY A 501 11.12 15.92 22.03
CA GLY A 501 11.85 16.88 21.21
C GLY A 501 13.29 16.43 21.00
N CYS A 502 14.00 17.22 20.20
CA CYS A 502 15.30 16.84 19.65
C CYS A 502 16.50 17.44 20.38
N LEU A 503 16.25 18.20 21.44
CA LEU A 503 17.30 18.89 22.20
C LEU A 503 17.77 18.00 23.36
N GLU A 504 19.07 17.90 23.56
CA GLU A 504 19.65 17.34 24.77
C GLU A 504 19.75 18.42 25.86
N THR A 505 19.99 18.04 27.12
CA THR A 505 20.11 18.98 28.24
C THR A 505 21.18 20.06 28.07
N ASP A 506 22.16 19.84 27.20
CA ASP A 506 23.24 20.79 26.90
C ASP A 506 22.89 21.74 25.73
N ASP A 507 21.79 21.50 25.00
CA ASP A 507 21.40 22.26 23.81
C ASP A 507 20.51 23.48 24.11
N PHE A 508 20.02 23.62 25.34
CA PHE A 508 19.14 24.72 25.75
C PHE A 508 19.56 25.34 27.08
N SER A 509 19.18 26.59 27.29
CA SER A 509 19.43 27.30 28.55
C SER A 509 18.32 27.11 29.59
N GLU A 510 17.08 26.93 29.12
CA GLU A 510 15.90 26.76 29.96
C GLU A 510 14.86 25.87 29.27
N ALA A 511 14.33 24.88 30.01
CA ALA A 511 13.17 24.08 29.62
C ALA A 511 12.17 24.06 30.78
N VAL A 512 10.94 24.51 30.54
CA VAL A 512 9.90 24.71 31.56
C VAL A 512 8.60 24.08 31.13
N TRP A 513 8.07 23.23 31.99
CA TRP A 513 6.75 22.62 31.88
C TRP A 513 5.72 23.42 32.68
N ASN A 514 4.52 23.51 32.15
CA ASN A 514 3.32 23.91 32.86
C ASN A 514 2.23 22.87 32.59
N PHE A 515 1.81 22.18 33.64
CA PHE A 515 0.83 21.08 33.55
C PHE A 515 -0.61 21.56 33.71
N GLY A 516 -0.83 22.86 33.92
CA GLY A 516 -2.15 23.46 34.09
C GLY A 516 -2.70 23.39 35.51
N GLU A 517 -3.84 24.05 35.72
CA GLU A 517 -4.42 24.24 37.05
C GLU A 517 -4.75 22.90 37.75
N GLY A 518 -4.33 22.81 39.02
CA GLY A 518 -4.55 21.65 39.88
C GLY A 518 -3.57 20.49 39.69
N ALA A 519 -2.54 20.66 38.87
CA ALA A 519 -1.42 19.74 38.80
C ALA A 519 -0.51 19.84 40.04
N ASN A 520 0.10 18.72 40.42
CA ASN A 520 1.17 18.66 41.41
C ASN A 520 2.29 17.71 40.91
N PRO A 521 3.49 18.24 40.58
CA PRO A 521 3.82 19.67 40.56
C PRO A 521 3.07 20.42 39.43
N GLU A 522 2.76 21.71 39.63
CA GLU A 522 2.09 22.54 38.61
C GLU A 522 3.04 22.91 37.46
N THR A 523 4.32 23.09 37.78
CA THR A 523 5.40 23.35 36.84
C THR A 523 6.63 22.49 37.17
N ALA A 524 7.43 22.19 36.16
CA ALA A 524 8.70 21.48 36.32
C ALA A 524 9.73 22.04 35.32
N SER A 525 10.99 21.65 35.48
CA SER A 525 12.07 22.07 34.57
C SER A 525 12.90 20.89 34.09
N GLY A 526 13.47 21.03 32.89
CA GLY A 526 14.24 19.97 32.22
C GLY A 526 13.38 19.13 31.28
N ILE A 527 14.02 18.11 30.70
CA ILE A 527 13.43 17.23 29.66
C ILE A 527 13.37 15.76 30.09
N GLU A 528 13.70 15.46 31.35
CA GLU A 528 13.53 14.12 31.92
C GLU A 528 12.03 13.78 32.06
N ASP A 529 11.72 12.49 32.21
CA ASP A 529 10.34 12.05 32.49
C ASP A 529 9.81 12.70 33.78
N ILE A 530 8.68 13.40 33.67
CA ILE A 530 8.05 14.09 34.81
C ILE A 530 6.69 13.46 35.11
N THR A 531 6.54 12.94 36.33
CA THR A 531 5.25 12.42 36.83
C THR A 531 4.47 13.53 37.56
N VAL A 532 3.20 13.64 37.22
CA VAL A 532 2.26 14.66 37.72
C VAL A 532 0.97 13.98 38.15
N VAL A 533 0.36 14.48 39.22
CA VAL A 533 -1.02 14.14 39.62
C VAL A 533 -1.91 15.38 39.57
N TYR A 534 -3.20 15.19 39.31
CA TYR A 534 -4.17 16.30 39.28
C TYR A 534 -5.21 16.18 40.40
N ASN A 535 -5.43 17.28 41.11
CA ASN A 535 -6.38 17.36 42.24
C ASN A 535 -7.71 18.04 41.90
N THR A 536 -7.87 18.52 40.67
CA THR A 536 -9.11 19.08 40.15
C THR A 536 -9.51 18.42 38.84
N PRO A 537 -10.81 18.16 38.61
CA PRO A 537 -11.29 17.56 37.38
C PRO A 537 -11.26 18.54 36.19
N GLY A 538 -11.56 17.99 35.01
CA GLY A 538 -11.69 18.73 33.76
C GLY A 538 -10.51 18.53 32.82
N HIS A 539 -10.59 19.22 31.68
CA HIS A 539 -9.52 19.22 30.68
C HIS A 539 -8.34 20.08 31.14
N LYS A 540 -7.13 19.56 30.98
CA LYS A 540 -5.87 20.21 31.35
C LYS A 540 -5.08 20.52 30.10
N THR A 541 -4.70 21.78 29.96
CA THR A 541 -3.73 22.21 28.95
C THR A 541 -2.34 22.01 29.52
N VAL A 542 -1.47 21.37 28.74
CA VAL A 542 -0.06 21.17 29.10
C VAL A 542 0.81 21.91 28.12
N THR A 543 1.81 22.62 28.64
CA THR A 543 2.73 23.43 27.88
C THR A 543 4.16 23.04 28.21
N LEU A 544 4.99 22.92 27.18
CA LEU A 544 6.45 22.85 27.33
C LEU A 544 7.05 24.03 26.57
N SER A 545 7.89 24.81 27.24
CA SER A 545 8.69 25.86 26.61
C SER A 545 10.17 25.56 26.75
N ILE A 546 10.92 25.67 25.65
CA ILE A 546 12.39 25.55 25.64
C ILE A 546 12.98 26.76 24.92
N ASP A 547 13.82 27.54 25.62
CA ASP A 547 14.47 28.76 25.11
C ASP A 547 13.55 29.75 24.37
N GLY A 548 12.27 29.79 24.78
CA GLY A 548 11.26 30.70 24.22
C GLY A 548 10.44 30.13 23.05
N GLU A 549 10.75 28.95 22.55
CA GLU A 549 9.82 28.16 21.72
C GLU A 549 8.86 27.39 22.62
N GLU A 550 7.57 27.37 22.29
CA GLU A 550 6.52 26.82 23.15
C GLU A 550 5.62 25.86 22.38
N LEU A 551 5.45 24.64 22.89
CA LEU A 551 4.42 23.70 22.46
C LEU A 551 3.30 23.67 23.50
N VAL A 552 2.09 24.06 23.07
CA VAL A 552 0.88 24.00 23.89
C VAL A 552 0.00 22.87 23.38
N ARG A 553 -0.31 21.90 24.24
CA ARG A 553 -1.35 20.90 23.99
C ARG A 553 -2.60 21.28 24.77
N ASP A 554 -3.54 21.92 24.08
CA ASP A 554 -4.81 22.35 24.65
C ASP A 554 -5.72 21.18 24.99
N ALA A 555 -6.32 21.23 26.19
CA ALA A 555 -7.27 20.21 26.66
C ALA A 555 -6.74 18.76 26.58
N TYR A 556 -5.43 18.59 26.72
CA TYR A 556 -4.69 17.37 26.43
C TYR A 556 -4.98 16.21 27.38
N ILE A 557 -5.12 16.50 28.68
CA ILE A 557 -5.46 15.49 29.70
C ILE A 557 -6.88 15.74 30.17
N LEU A 558 -7.70 14.69 30.27
CA LEU A 558 -9.01 14.74 30.91
C LEU A 558 -8.95 14.09 32.28
N ILE A 559 -9.19 14.88 33.33
CA ILE A 559 -9.29 14.37 34.70
C ILE A 559 -10.76 14.21 35.07
N THR A 560 -11.16 12.99 35.43
CA THR A 560 -12.53 12.66 35.80
C THR A 560 -12.71 12.61 37.32
N GLU A 561 -13.81 13.15 37.84
CA GLU A 561 -14.20 12.92 39.24
C GLU A 561 -14.66 11.46 39.41
N ALA A 562 -14.42 10.91 40.60
CA ALA A 562 -15.02 9.64 40.99
C ALA A 562 -16.55 9.78 41.00
N GLN A 563 -17.24 9.02 40.16
CA GLN A 563 -18.70 9.01 40.14
C GLN A 563 -19.20 8.31 41.41
N THR A 564 -20.10 8.96 42.15
CA THR A 564 -20.70 8.39 43.36
C THR A 564 -22.19 8.16 43.18
N TYR A 565 -22.70 7.10 43.80
CA TYR A 565 -24.10 6.72 43.78
C TYR A 565 -24.64 6.56 45.21
N GLN A 566 -25.92 6.87 45.37
CA GLN A 566 -26.60 6.77 46.67
C GLN A 566 -27.26 5.41 46.87
N LEU A 567 -26.99 4.76 48.00
CA LEU A 567 -27.70 3.58 48.48
C LEU A 567 -28.63 3.99 49.63
N THR A 568 -29.93 3.88 49.43
CA THR A 568 -30.94 4.16 50.47
C THR A 568 -31.45 2.85 51.05
N ILE A 569 -31.21 2.62 52.34
CA ILE A 569 -31.68 1.43 53.06
C ILE A 569 -32.91 1.79 53.89
N SER A 570 -33.96 1.00 53.76
CA SER A 570 -35.20 1.17 54.53
C SER A 570 -35.75 -0.18 55.00
N VAL A 571 -36.64 -0.15 55.98
CA VAL A 571 -37.25 -1.34 56.58
C VAL A 571 -38.77 -1.19 56.52
N ALA A 572 -39.48 -2.26 56.17
CA ALA A 572 -40.91 -2.41 56.39
C ALA A 572 -41.18 -3.61 57.31
N GLY A 573 -41.94 -3.39 58.39
CA GLY A 573 -42.07 -4.35 59.50
C GLY A 573 -41.02 -4.09 60.59
N GLU A 574 -40.80 -5.07 61.47
CA GLU A 574 -39.85 -4.96 62.60
C GLU A 574 -38.62 -5.87 62.39
N GLY A 575 -37.45 -5.25 62.28
CA GLY A 575 -36.16 -5.91 62.08
C GLY A 575 -35.02 -4.90 62.01
N GLN A 576 -33.79 -5.39 61.96
CA GLN A 576 -32.57 -4.60 61.79
C GLN A 576 -31.91 -4.95 60.45
N THR A 577 -31.17 -4.00 59.88
CA THR A 577 -30.35 -4.22 58.69
C THR A 577 -28.92 -3.78 58.94
N LEU A 578 -27.97 -4.33 58.17
CA LEU A 578 -26.61 -3.83 58.06
C LEU A 578 -26.28 -3.63 56.57
N PRO A 579 -25.89 -2.41 56.13
CA PRO A 579 -25.90 -1.17 56.90
C PRO A 579 -27.30 -0.81 57.45
N ALA A 580 -27.33 -0.03 58.53
CA ALA A 580 -28.59 0.37 59.16
C ALA A 580 -29.47 1.19 58.21
N PRO A 581 -30.77 1.34 58.45
CA PRO A 581 -31.61 2.17 57.61
C PRO A 581 -31.09 3.61 57.54
N GLY A 582 -30.89 4.12 56.33
CA GLY A 582 -30.19 5.38 56.08
C GLY A 582 -29.84 5.58 54.61
N VAL A 583 -29.23 6.72 54.30
CA VAL A 583 -28.71 7.02 52.96
C VAL A 583 -27.19 7.03 53.03
N TYR A 584 -26.55 6.23 52.18
CA TYR A 584 -25.11 6.06 52.07
C TYR A 584 -24.65 6.48 50.68
N SER A 585 -23.43 7.00 50.57
CA SER A 585 -22.81 7.36 49.29
C SER A 585 -21.61 6.45 49.07
N TYR A 586 -21.55 5.81 47.90
CA TYR A 586 -20.48 4.91 47.51
C TYR A 586 -19.93 5.31 46.14
N GLU A 587 -18.65 5.05 45.90
CA GLU A 587 -18.04 5.20 44.58
C GLU A 587 -18.57 4.12 43.62
N GLU A 588 -18.63 4.44 42.33
CA GLU A 588 -19.01 3.50 41.28
C GLU A 588 -18.21 2.19 41.36
N GLY A 589 -18.88 1.05 41.23
CA GLY A 589 -18.26 -0.27 41.32
C GLY A 589 -18.05 -0.80 42.75
N SER A 590 -18.36 -0.01 43.80
CA SER A 590 -18.29 -0.51 45.18
C SER A 590 -19.22 -1.71 45.39
N GLU A 591 -18.73 -2.79 46.00
CA GLU A 591 -19.52 -3.95 46.41
C GLU A 591 -19.94 -3.81 47.88
N ILE A 592 -21.25 -3.90 48.16
CA ILE A 592 -21.83 -3.76 49.50
C ILE A 592 -22.66 -4.97 49.85
N THR A 593 -22.30 -5.61 50.96
CA THR A 593 -23.10 -6.67 51.56
C THR A 593 -24.22 -6.07 52.41
N LEU A 594 -25.46 -6.41 52.06
CA LEU A 594 -26.67 -6.07 52.80
C LEU A 594 -27.12 -7.29 53.61
N SER A 595 -27.31 -7.14 54.92
CA SER A 595 -27.88 -8.21 55.76
C SER A 595 -29.09 -7.74 56.56
N ALA A 596 -30.06 -8.64 56.76
CA ALA A 596 -31.31 -8.37 57.46
C ALA A 596 -31.53 -9.37 58.62
N GLN A 597 -31.85 -8.83 59.79
CA GLN A 597 -32.10 -9.61 61.01
C GLN A 597 -33.50 -9.29 61.55
N PRO A 598 -34.45 -10.26 61.55
CA PRO A 598 -35.80 -10.02 62.03
C PRO A 598 -35.87 -9.77 63.54
N ALA A 599 -36.82 -8.94 63.98
CA ALA A 599 -37.13 -8.77 65.40
C ALA A 599 -37.85 -10.02 65.97
N THR A 600 -37.93 -10.12 67.30
CA THR A 600 -38.66 -11.22 67.94
C THR A 600 -40.13 -11.22 67.53
N GLY A 601 -40.62 -12.35 67.01
CA GLY A 601 -41.99 -12.47 66.51
C GLY A 601 -42.19 -12.01 65.07
N TRP A 602 -41.11 -11.72 64.33
CA TRP A 602 -41.12 -11.37 62.91
C TRP A 602 -40.23 -12.33 62.12
N LYS A 603 -40.47 -12.45 60.81
CA LYS A 603 -39.59 -13.16 59.87
C LYS A 603 -39.15 -12.19 58.78
N PHE A 604 -37.94 -12.36 58.27
CA PHE A 604 -37.52 -11.70 57.04
C PHE A 604 -38.23 -12.35 55.86
N GLU A 605 -38.76 -11.55 54.94
CA GLU A 605 -39.42 -12.04 53.73
C GLU A 605 -38.52 -11.87 52.51
N GLU A 606 -38.08 -10.65 52.24
CA GLU A 606 -37.26 -10.33 51.07
C GLU A 606 -36.57 -8.96 51.18
N TRP A 607 -35.50 -8.80 50.41
CA TRP A 607 -34.95 -7.51 50.01
C TRP A 607 -35.62 -7.08 48.71
N GLN A 608 -36.19 -5.88 48.69
CA GLN A 608 -36.64 -5.21 47.46
C GLN A 608 -35.58 -4.20 47.05
N ILE A 609 -34.81 -4.51 46.01
CA ILE A 609 -33.75 -3.66 45.46
C ILE A 609 -34.29 -2.93 44.23
N THR A 610 -34.25 -1.60 44.26
CA THR A 610 -34.72 -0.74 43.15
C THR A 610 -33.56 0.05 42.57
N SER A 611 -33.21 -0.23 41.32
CA SER A 611 -32.16 0.44 40.55
C SER A 611 -32.58 0.53 39.08
N GLY A 612 -33.59 1.36 38.79
CA GLY A 612 -34.31 1.39 37.51
C GLY A 612 -35.46 0.37 37.46
N GLU A 613 -35.15 -0.91 37.70
CA GLU A 613 -36.11 -2.01 37.88
C GLU A 613 -36.11 -2.51 39.33
N VAL A 614 -37.19 -3.21 39.73
CA VAL A 614 -37.33 -3.80 41.06
C VAL A 614 -36.94 -5.27 41.02
N MET A 615 -35.96 -5.66 41.82
CA MET A 615 -35.50 -7.03 42.00
C MET A 615 -35.72 -7.47 43.44
N ASN A 616 -36.21 -8.70 43.63
CA ASN A 616 -36.51 -9.25 44.95
C ASN A 616 -35.57 -10.41 45.27
N TYR A 617 -35.05 -10.43 46.49
CA TYR A 617 -34.15 -11.48 46.99
C TYR A 617 -34.67 -12.03 48.32
N ASP A 618 -34.88 -13.34 48.42
CA ASP A 618 -35.37 -14.03 49.62
C ASP A 618 -34.25 -14.38 50.61
N GLN A 619 -33.00 -14.14 50.23
CA GLN A 619 -31.83 -14.32 51.08
C GLN A 619 -31.68 -13.13 52.03
N ALA A 620 -31.49 -13.41 53.32
CA ALA A 620 -31.29 -12.38 54.33
C ALA A 620 -29.99 -11.58 54.13
N GLU A 621 -29.02 -12.14 53.42
CA GLU A 621 -27.74 -11.52 53.07
C GLU A 621 -27.54 -11.55 51.55
N ILE A 622 -27.26 -10.39 50.94
CA ILE A 622 -27.00 -10.23 49.50
C ILE A 622 -25.89 -9.21 49.27
N ASP A 623 -25.14 -9.36 48.17
CA ASP A 623 -24.17 -8.36 47.70
C ASP A 623 -24.77 -7.52 46.57
N VAL A 624 -24.55 -6.20 46.63
CA VAL A 624 -24.95 -5.26 45.58
C VAL A 624 -23.77 -4.42 45.11
N THR A 625 -23.65 -4.23 43.80
CA THR A 625 -22.63 -3.36 43.20
C THR A 625 -23.22 -1.98 42.88
N MET A 626 -22.57 -0.91 43.33
CA MET A 626 -23.05 0.46 43.15
C MET A 626 -22.65 1.01 41.79
N ASN A 627 -23.46 0.78 40.78
CA ASN A 627 -23.30 1.39 39.44
C ASN A 627 -24.42 2.38 39.10
N THR A 628 -25.36 2.59 40.03
CA THR A 628 -26.44 3.57 39.93
C THR A 628 -27.04 3.84 41.32
N ASN A 629 -27.88 4.87 41.45
CA ASN A 629 -28.62 5.11 42.68
C ASN A 629 -29.57 3.93 42.96
N MET A 630 -29.51 3.41 44.17
CA MET A 630 -30.20 2.18 44.57
C MET A 630 -31.01 2.38 45.85
N ILE A 631 -32.20 1.81 45.90
CA ILE A 631 -33.00 1.71 47.13
C ILE A 631 -33.07 0.24 47.54
N ALA A 632 -32.59 -0.09 48.73
CA ALA A 632 -32.69 -1.41 49.33
C ALA A 632 -33.70 -1.40 50.48
N LYS A 633 -34.80 -2.14 50.33
CA LYS A 633 -35.83 -2.23 51.37
C LYS A 633 -35.92 -3.65 51.92
N ALA A 634 -35.60 -3.83 53.20
CA ALA A 634 -35.83 -5.10 53.89
C ALA A 634 -37.29 -5.19 54.33
N VAL A 635 -37.97 -6.25 53.91
CA VAL A 635 -39.37 -6.51 54.28
C VAL A 635 -39.43 -7.62 55.32
N PHE A 636 -40.10 -7.34 56.43
CA PHE A 636 -40.38 -8.28 57.51
C PHE A 636 -41.89 -8.41 57.69
N SER A 637 -42.34 -9.60 58.09
CA SER A 637 -43.74 -9.85 58.45
C SER A 637 -43.90 -10.52 59.81
N GLU A 638 -45.03 -10.27 60.49
CA GLU A 638 -45.34 -10.88 61.78
C GLU A 638 -45.42 -12.41 61.64
N SER A 639 -44.74 -13.10 62.55
CA SER A 639 -44.85 -14.54 62.73
C SER A 639 -46.20 -14.87 63.36
N THR A 640 -47.25 -14.97 62.54
CA THR A 640 -48.56 -15.44 63.00
C THR A 640 -48.46 -16.93 63.36
N THR A 641 -48.64 -17.24 64.64
CA THR A 641 -48.76 -18.63 65.13
C THR A 641 -50.13 -19.19 64.76
N SER A 642 -50.31 -19.49 63.47
CA SER A 642 -51.40 -20.32 62.98
C SER A 642 -50.84 -21.66 62.51
N VAL A 643 -51.52 -22.75 62.89
CA VAL A 643 -51.12 -24.16 62.71
C VAL A 643 -51.24 -24.62 61.25
N SER A 644 -50.93 -23.76 60.28
CA SER A 644 -50.98 -24.07 58.85
C SER A 644 -49.63 -24.14 58.16
N ASP A 645 -48.50 -24.05 58.88
CA ASP A 645 -47.16 -24.26 58.31
C ASP A 645 -46.45 -25.54 58.80
N TRP A 646 -47.17 -26.43 59.50
CA TRP A 646 -46.73 -27.80 59.82
C TRP A 646 -47.45 -28.88 58.98
N GLN A 647 -47.91 -28.52 57.78
CA GLN A 647 -48.56 -29.46 56.83
C GLN A 647 -47.73 -29.80 55.58
N ASN A 648 -46.45 -29.43 55.53
CA ASN A 648 -45.62 -29.64 54.33
C ASN A 648 -44.35 -30.47 54.55
N GLN A 649 -44.32 -31.37 55.54
CA GLN A 649 -43.26 -32.39 55.61
C GLN A 649 -43.73 -33.83 55.32
N PHE A 650 -45.03 -34.15 55.44
CA PHE A 650 -45.52 -35.47 55.02
C PHE A 650 -45.90 -35.49 53.53
N VAL A 651 -45.06 -36.16 52.74
CA VAL A 651 -45.28 -36.40 51.31
C VAL A 651 -45.39 -37.89 51.10
N PHE A 652 -46.36 -38.30 50.29
CA PHE A 652 -46.38 -39.63 49.73
C PHE A 652 -46.68 -39.56 48.24
N ASP A 653 -46.00 -40.42 47.49
CA ASP A 653 -46.14 -40.58 46.06
C ASP A 653 -46.58 -42.00 45.71
N ILE A 654 -47.30 -42.09 44.59
CA ILE A 654 -47.85 -43.35 44.07
C ILE A 654 -47.14 -43.66 42.77
N PHE A 655 -46.47 -44.81 42.69
CA PHE A 655 -45.85 -45.26 41.44
C PHE A 655 -45.93 -46.79 41.22
N PRO A 656 -46.06 -47.24 39.96
CA PRO A 656 -46.34 -46.42 38.79
C PRO A 656 -47.77 -45.84 38.82
N ASN A 657 -48.00 -44.69 38.20
CA ASN A 657 -49.33 -44.10 38.03
C ASN A 657 -49.41 -43.48 36.63
N PRO A 658 -50.08 -44.11 35.64
CA PRO A 658 -51.02 -45.23 35.78
C PRO A 658 -50.39 -46.58 36.20
N ALA A 659 -51.10 -47.35 37.02
CA ALA A 659 -50.71 -48.68 37.50
C ALA A 659 -51.53 -49.77 36.79
N GLN A 660 -50.96 -50.94 36.50
CA GLN A 660 -51.74 -52.03 35.88
C GLN A 660 -52.57 -52.79 36.91
N ASN A 661 -51.91 -53.49 37.84
CA ASN A 661 -52.57 -54.31 38.86
C ASN A 661 -52.15 -53.94 40.28
N ARG A 662 -50.98 -53.33 40.47
CA ARG A 662 -50.45 -52.93 41.78
C ARG A 662 -49.67 -51.64 41.65
N PHE A 663 -49.65 -50.85 42.73
CA PHE A 663 -48.81 -49.67 42.85
C PHE A 663 -48.13 -49.66 44.21
N ASN A 664 -47.06 -48.89 44.30
CA ASN A 664 -46.35 -48.65 45.53
C ASN A 664 -46.63 -47.26 46.06
N LEU A 665 -46.78 -47.16 47.36
CA LEU A 665 -46.83 -45.93 48.13
C LEU A 665 -45.47 -45.73 48.76
N VAL A 666 -44.74 -44.70 48.35
CA VAL A 666 -43.53 -44.26 49.05
C VAL A 666 -43.87 -43.02 49.83
N MET A 667 -43.65 -43.08 51.14
CA MET A 667 -43.95 -41.99 52.06
C MET A 667 -42.74 -41.60 52.88
N THR A 668 -42.63 -40.32 53.20
CA THR A 668 -41.63 -39.79 54.14
C THR A 668 -41.80 -40.46 55.52
N PRO A 669 -40.71 -40.80 56.23
CA PRO A 669 -40.79 -41.50 57.51
C PRO A 669 -41.69 -40.78 58.52
N THR A 670 -42.63 -41.52 59.11
CA THR A 670 -43.46 -41.07 60.24
C THR A 670 -43.45 -42.14 61.33
N THR A 671 -43.83 -41.79 62.56
CA THR A 671 -44.01 -42.76 63.64
C THR A 671 -45.46 -42.94 63.99
N GLY A 672 -45.87 -44.20 64.09
CA GLY A 672 -47.23 -44.59 64.49
C GLY A 672 -47.96 -45.38 63.39
N PRO A 673 -49.18 -45.85 63.67
CA PRO A 673 -49.99 -46.56 62.70
C PRO A 673 -50.47 -45.61 61.60
N VAL A 674 -50.24 -46.00 60.34
CA VAL A 674 -50.69 -45.32 59.14
C VAL A 674 -51.78 -46.16 58.48
N SER A 675 -52.97 -45.58 58.34
CA SER A 675 -54.10 -46.18 57.65
C SER A 675 -54.05 -45.83 56.16
N ILE A 676 -54.04 -46.85 55.31
CA ILE A 676 -54.10 -46.73 53.85
C ILE A 676 -55.47 -47.22 53.40
N GLU A 677 -56.18 -46.41 52.60
CA GLU A 677 -57.50 -46.75 52.06
C GLU A 677 -57.56 -46.35 50.59
N VAL A 678 -58.18 -47.19 49.75
CA VAL A 678 -58.43 -46.87 48.33
C VAL A 678 -59.93 -46.85 48.08
N PHE A 679 -60.39 -45.80 47.42
CA PHE A 679 -61.79 -45.57 47.08
C PHE A 679 -61.99 -45.45 45.57
N SER A 680 -63.09 -46.00 45.05
CA SER A 680 -63.54 -45.75 43.68
C SER A 680 -64.04 -44.32 43.49
N ILE A 681 -64.26 -43.87 42.25
CA ILE A 681 -64.83 -42.54 41.97
C ILE A 681 -66.23 -42.31 42.52
N THR A 682 -66.98 -43.38 42.84
CA THR A 682 -68.29 -43.28 43.49
C THR A 682 -68.19 -43.22 45.02
N GLY A 683 -66.98 -43.29 45.58
CA GLY A 683 -66.70 -43.23 47.00
C GLY A 683 -66.74 -44.58 47.73
N GLN A 684 -66.88 -45.69 47.01
CA GLN A 684 -66.83 -47.03 47.61
C GLN A 684 -65.39 -47.39 47.97
N ARG A 685 -65.14 -47.79 49.22
CA ARG A 685 -63.82 -48.30 49.65
C ARG A 685 -63.59 -49.70 49.11
N VAL A 686 -62.52 -49.86 48.34
CA VAL A 686 -62.14 -51.10 47.65
C VAL A 686 -60.88 -51.74 48.24
N TYR A 687 -60.06 -50.96 48.93
CA TYR A 687 -58.91 -51.47 49.69
C TYR A 687 -58.79 -50.73 51.02
N HIS A 688 -58.35 -51.43 52.07
CA HIS A 688 -57.93 -50.82 53.33
C HIS A 688 -56.88 -51.69 54.01
N ASP A 689 -55.84 -51.05 54.54
CA ASP A 689 -54.85 -51.67 55.41
C ASP A 689 -54.33 -50.65 56.44
N THR A 690 -53.73 -51.14 57.53
CA THR A 690 -53.05 -50.29 58.54
C THR A 690 -51.64 -50.81 58.80
N VAL A 691 -50.64 -49.98 58.55
CA VAL A 691 -49.22 -50.34 58.67
C VAL A 691 -48.54 -49.50 59.75
N LEU A 692 -47.61 -50.08 60.50
CA LEU A 692 -46.81 -49.34 61.48
C LEU A 692 -45.58 -48.75 60.80
N ALA A 693 -45.44 -47.43 60.83
CA ALA A 693 -44.31 -46.75 60.22
C ALA A 693 -43.10 -46.67 61.18
N GLU A 694 -41.96 -47.24 60.78
CA GLU A 694 -40.68 -47.30 61.51
C GLU A 694 -39.57 -46.62 60.68
N TYR A 695 -39.33 -45.33 60.97
CA TYR A 695 -38.21 -44.40 60.68
C TYR A 695 -37.30 -44.46 59.41
N TRP A 696 -37.34 -45.44 58.50
CA TRP A 696 -36.49 -45.46 57.28
C TRP A 696 -37.30 -45.88 56.02
N ASP A 697 -37.10 -45.17 54.90
CA ASP A 697 -37.78 -45.26 53.57
C ASP A 697 -38.84 -46.38 53.42
N GLN A 698 -40.12 -46.02 53.58
CA GLN A 698 -41.20 -46.99 53.55
C GLN A 698 -41.91 -47.03 52.21
N GLN A 699 -41.73 -48.14 51.49
CA GLN A 699 -42.47 -48.48 50.29
C GLN A 699 -43.50 -49.56 50.60
N PHE A 700 -44.79 -49.25 50.42
CA PHE A 700 -45.90 -50.19 50.63
C PHE A 700 -46.59 -50.53 49.31
N THR A 701 -46.67 -51.81 48.97
CA THR A 701 -47.36 -52.26 47.76
C THR A 701 -48.84 -52.50 48.03
N VAL A 702 -49.70 -51.83 47.25
CA VAL A 702 -51.14 -52.08 47.22
C VAL A 702 -51.48 -52.88 45.98
N ASP A 703 -52.08 -54.06 46.16
CA ASP A 703 -52.54 -54.92 45.07
C ASP A 703 -54.04 -54.70 44.80
N MET A 704 -54.33 -54.23 43.60
CA MET A 704 -55.66 -53.89 43.07
C MET A 704 -56.03 -54.81 41.89
N SER A 705 -55.38 -55.97 41.74
CA SER A 705 -55.55 -56.90 40.60
C SER A 705 -56.99 -57.39 40.39
N ASN A 706 -57.83 -57.36 41.42
CA ASN A 706 -59.24 -57.76 41.35
C ASN A 706 -60.20 -56.58 41.09
N GLU A 707 -59.69 -55.36 41.00
CA GLU A 707 -60.48 -54.16 40.80
C GLU A 707 -60.54 -53.78 39.31
N SER A 708 -61.59 -53.08 38.92
CA SER A 708 -61.80 -52.67 37.52
C SER A 708 -60.82 -51.57 37.11
N LYS A 709 -60.46 -51.52 35.81
CA LYS A 709 -59.64 -50.42 35.27
C LYS A 709 -60.39 -49.10 35.39
N GLY A 710 -59.73 -48.05 35.88
CA GLY A 710 -60.38 -46.76 36.16
C GLY A 710 -59.60 -45.86 37.12
N LEU A 711 -60.17 -44.70 37.46
CA LEU A 711 -59.60 -43.77 38.43
C LEU A 711 -60.00 -44.17 39.86
N TYR A 712 -59.04 -44.14 40.77
CA TYR A 712 -59.22 -44.38 42.20
C TYR A 712 -58.55 -43.29 43.03
N PHE A 713 -58.97 -43.13 44.28
CA PHE A 713 -58.39 -42.20 45.25
C PHE A 713 -57.80 -42.98 46.42
N VAL A 714 -56.49 -42.84 46.62
CA VAL A 714 -55.76 -43.42 47.74
C VAL A 714 -55.65 -42.36 48.83
N LYS A 715 -56.25 -42.64 49.99
CA LYS A 715 -56.16 -41.83 51.19
C LYS A 715 -55.23 -42.50 52.18
N VAL A 716 -54.21 -41.76 52.62
CA VAL A 716 -53.29 -42.17 53.68
C VAL A 716 -53.54 -41.26 54.87
N SER A 717 -53.83 -41.85 56.03
CA SER A 717 -54.12 -41.13 57.28
C SER A 717 -53.16 -41.60 58.38
N TRP A 718 -52.66 -40.66 59.17
CA TRP A 718 -51.80 -40.90 60.33
C TRP A 718 -52.29 -40.06 61.52
N ASP A 719 -51.66 -40.20 62.68
CA ASP A 719 -52.15 -39.64 63.95
C ASP A 719 -52.52 -38.16 63.92
N THR A 720 -51.85 -37.36 63.08
CA THR A 720 -52.02 -35.91 63.01
C THR A 720 -52.65 -35.41 61.71
N GLY A 721 -52.99 -36.27 60.75
CA GLY A 721 -53.54 -35.82 59.47
C GLY A 721 -53.91 -36.92 58.47
N SER A 722 -54.46 -36.51 57.33
CA SER A 722 -54.65 -37.41 56.18
C SER A 722 -54.45 -36.68 54.87
N LYS A 723 -53.96 -37.40 53.85
CA LYS A 723 -53.70 -36.89 52.52
C LYS A 723 -54.24 -37.87 51.49
N THR A 724 -54.84 -37.34 50.41
CA THR A 724 -55.43 -38.17 49.35
C THR A 724 -54.76 -37.85 48.01
N ARG A 725 -54.47 -38.89 47.23
CA ARG A 725 -53.90 -38.81 45.88
C ARG A 725 -54.71 -39.69 44.94
N LYS A 726 -54.76 -39.31 43.66
CA LYS A 726 -55.43 -40.10 42.63
C LYS A 726 -54.47 -41.12 42.02
N VAL A 727 -54.95 -42.32 41.71
CA VAL A 727 -54.25 -43.34 40.93
C VAL A 727 -55.13 -43.84 39.81
N VAL A 728 -54.57 -44.03 38.63
CA VAL A 728 -55.27 -44.60 37.47
C VAL A 728 -54.86 -46.07 37.35
N MET A 729 -55.83 -46.98 37.42
CA MET A 729 -55.64 -48.41 37.16
C MET A 729 -55.91 -48.71 35.67
N GLN A 730 -54.96 -49.36 34.98
CA GLN A 730 -54.94 -49.51 33.53
C GLN A 730 -55.03 -50.93 33.00
#